data_AF-A0A0N1CP90-F1
#
_entry.id   AF-A0A0N1CP90-F1
#
_cell.length_a   1.000
_cell.length_b   1.000
_cell.length_c   1.000
_cell.angle_alpha   90.00
_cell.angle_beta   90.00
_cell.angle_gamma   90.00
#
_symmetry.space_group_name_H-M   'P 1'
#
loop_
_entity.id
_entity.type
_entity.pdbx_description
1 polymer ?
#
loop_
_entity_poly.entity_id
_entity_poly.type
_entity_poly.pdbx_seq_one_letter_code
_entity_poly.pdbx_strand_id
1 'polypeptide(L)'
;MEKSQKPYRVFWSNKNLATSQFEFVGEVNEPYFTLYKSTHVPHYFKISGTDWESPVYESPVFHHFNEQIETLDRGLIAVPIDEGIFLSWRLLFTEVIGYDKMQQSLTSLPFTLYRNDVEIAVIENSTNYLDPHGKPSDTYRVAYEANHSKSVSVWANNYFDVPIKKPKSSVTPNGKLYHYQANDLSVMDADGDGEYELILKWEPSNAQDVSQKGYTGNCYIDCYKLSGKLVWRIDCGPNIRSGAHYTQFMCFDFNSDGKGEINIKTAPGTKIIRFDDHGDVIDEVFITLPTSDRASGITHQDNYVCSSEDYANHLHRLFMKWHRQPEVLRGQWPQTIEDCLHLKPRYNYPLSSNDAQLLVDYFIDEFAPSKSEKNQLRNFEGFIFDGPEYLTMFSGDGKEIQTIPFPFPRDDDGLRWGDYAGKRIEPCNRVDRFLSGVGYLDGERPYLIICRGYYTRTCIAAYHFINNAFEEVWKIDSGHIPMDNPFDNHSTEVNGTDPQYGTLAGQGNHSLSCVDIDGDGCMEIIYGGAAIDHDGRLLYSSWDKLPSGQLAKLGHGDAMHVADIDPDRPGFEIFNVFEGASAAPYGYALRKAENGNVIFGEYEEARDLGRCMIGDVLPQRGLQCWVNTIGTFDCHGRLLEEKTLGTNMSIRYRPDFTTQVIDGTDYLTEKGSGVINDFRQGTVLIPNDTKTNNGTKGNPALVVDLFGDYREELIVRKSDSSALRIYTNTEKSNQKLFTLMHDTQYRTGIAWQNNCYNQPCYPKFYYASDLDSAYILPHLTRKPVFYLIGDSTIQSYEDCENQYGWGQFFLGCLNNGYSQKMFCTEQNHVFRYENQRNVVENHALAGRSSRSYYEQDHLKVIGDIIREGDFLFIQFGHNDLDLNRSDRYVPIEEFTDTLKRYIDWAKEKNAIPVLLTTTIPGTNLKDRNSDLFNYHKRLKHYNDETTRFAQMQNILFLPVSEVAANHFQQLSAEKIQAFYQNDAIHLTTAGALFYAELIAGLFVEAHRNMSDPKQ
;
A
#
# COMPACT_ATOMS: atom_id res chain seq x y z
N MET A 1 -44.51 -7.39 -36.13
CA MET A 1 -43.88 -8.10 -34.99
C MET A 1 -42.38 -7.99 -35.20
N GLU A 2 -41.78 -6.92 -34.66
CA GLU A 2 -40.32 -6.83 -34.58
C GLU A 2 -39.84 -7.96 -33.67
N LYS A 3 -38.92 -8.78 -34.15
CA LYS A 3 -38.19 -9.71 -33.28
C LYS A 3 -37.43 -8.82 -32.29
N SER A 4 -37.83 -8.78 -31.02
CA SER A 4 -37.01 -8.11 -30.02
C SER A 4 -35.63 -8.76 -30.06
N GLN A 5 -34.62 -8.00 -30.45
CA GLN A 5 -33.23 -8.45 -30.43
C GLN A 5 -32.94 -8.85 -28.97
N LYS A 6 -32.57 -10.11 -28.76
CA LYS A 6 -32.28 -10.58 -27.40
C LYS A 6 -31.01 -9.86 -26.90
N PRO A 7 -30.96 -9.47 -25.61
CA PRO A 7 -29.82 -8.74 -25.07
C PRO A 7 -28.54 -9.58 -25.16
N TYR A 8 -27.42 -8.90 -25.40
CA TYR A 8 -26.09 -9.45 -25.25
C TYR A 8 -25.75 -9.54 -23.77
N ARG A 9 -25.16 -10.65 -23.33
CA ARG A 9 -24.63 -10.80 -21.97
C ARG A 9 -23.13 -10.54 -21.99
N VAL A 10 -22.68 -9.64 -21.13
CA VAL A 10 -21.27 -9.23 -21.03
C VAL A 10 -20.66 -9.88 -19.79
N PHE A 11 -19.49 -10.47 -19.96
CA PHE A 11 -18.70 -11.03 -18.89
C PHE A 11 -17.29 -10.45 -18.87
N TRP A 12 -16.72 -10.33 -17.69
CA TRP A 12 -15.43 -9.66 -17.46
C TRP A 12 -14.53 -10.45 -16.51
N SER A 13 -13.22 -10.33 -16.68
CA SER A 13 -12.20 -10.80 -15.75
C SER A 13 -10.97 -9.87 -15.80
N ASN A 14 -10.27 -9.71 -14.68
CA ASN A 14 -8.93 -9.11 -14.65
C ASN A 14 -7.81 -10.15 -14.90
N LYS A 15 -8.18 -11.40 -15.21
CA LYS A 15 -7.27 -12.53 -15.43
C LYS A 15 -7.67 -13.31 -16.70
N ASN A 16 -6.72 -14.00 -17.31
CA ASN A 16 -6.94 -14.83 -18.50
C ASN A 16 -6.15 -16.15 -18.44
N LEU A 17 -6.28 -16.83 -17.31
CA LEU A 17 -5.80 -18.18 -17.11
C LEU A 17 -6.79 -19.17 -17.75
N ALA A 18 -6.32 -20.39 -18.03
CA ALA A 18 -7.19 -21.45 -18.54
C ALA A 18 -8.35 -21.80 -17.57
N THR A 19 -8.18 -21.50 -16.29
CA THR A 19 -9.13 -21.69 -15.20
C THR A 19 -9.88 -20.42 -14.80
N SER A 20 -9.57 -19.26 -15.40
CA SER A 20 -10.18 -17.99 -15.02
C SER A 20 -11.70 -18.00 -15.19
N GLN A 21 -12.36 -17.55 -14.14
CA GLN A 21 -13.78 -17.25 -14.13
C GLN A 21 -13.99 -15.88 -14.78
N PHE A 22 -15.11 -15.75 -15.49
CA PHE A 22 -15.59 -14.48 -16.02
C PHE A 22 -16.88 -14.11 -15.30
N GLU A 23 -16.88 -12.97 -14.62
CA GLU A 23 -18.02 -12.46 -13.89
C GLU A 23 -19.02 -11.83 -14.85
N PHE A 24 -20.30 -12.13 -14.67
CA PHE A 24 -21.38 -11.48 -15.41
C PHE A 24 -21.54 -10.04 -14.93
N VAL A 25 -21.32 -9.07 -15.82
CA VAL A 25 -21.34 -7.63 -15.48
C VAL A 25 -22.53 -6.89 -16.06
N GLY A 26 -23.32 -7.51 -16.95
CA GLY A 26 -24.59 -6.92 -17.40
C GLY A 26 -25.18 -7.51 -18.68
N GLU A 27 -26.42 -7.11 -18.94
CA GLU A 27 -27.15 -7.33 -20.20
C GLU A 27 -27.33 -6.01 -20.95
N VAL A 28 -26.98 -5.98 -22.24
CA VAL A 28 -27.11 -4.79 -23.09
C VAL A 28 -27.89 -5.10 -24.36
N ASN A 29 -28.80 -4.21 -24.74
CA ASN A 29 -29.50 -4.29 -26.04
C ASN A 29 -28.75 -3.50 -27.13
N GLU A 30 -27.87 -2.60 -26.71
CA GLU A 30 -27.05 -1.75 -27.57
C GLU A 30 -25.69 -2.41 -27.83
N PRO A 31 -24.98 -2.05 -28.91
CA PRO A 31 -23.68 -2.62 -29.26
C PRO A 31 -22.53 -2.07 -28.40
N TYR A 32 -22.81 -1.50 -27.23
CA TYR A 32 -21.81 -0.92 -26.32
C TYR A 32 -22.11 -1.26 -24.86
N PHE A 33 -21.04 -1.38 -24.06
CA PHE A 33 -21.04 -1.56 -22.61
C PHE A 33 -19.83 -0.81 -22.05
N THR A 34 -20.00 -0.15 -20.90
CA THR A 34 -18.91 0.56 -20.21
C THR A 34 -18.63 -0.12 -18.89
N LEU A 35 -17.39 -0.56 -18.71
CA LEU A 35 -16.87 -1.04 -17.43
C LEU A 35 -16.17 0.12 -16.72
N TYR A 36 -16.52 0.36 -15.45
CA TYR A 36 -15.89 1.36 -14.61
C TYR A 36 -14.76 0.69 -13.79
N LYS A 37 -13.62 0.49 -14.44
CA LYS A 37 -12.37 0.00 -13.84
C LYS A 37 -11.22 0.79 -14.45
N SER A 38 -10.10 0.91 -13.75
CA SER A 38 -8.93 1.61 -14.28
C SER A 38 -8.22 0.78 -15.36
N THR A 39 -7.65 1.45 -16.35
CA THR A 39 -6.99 0.84 -17.52
C THR A 39 -5.50 0.57 -17.29
N HIS A 40 -5.09 0.43 -16.02
CA HIS A 40 -3.72 0.15 -15.62
C HIS A 40 -3.33 -1.33 -15.69
N VAL A 41 -4.32 -2.20 -15.87
CA VAL A 41 -4.16 -3.63 -16.15
C VAL A 41 -4.98 -4.01 -17.38
N PRO A 42 -4.60 -5.07 -18.12
CA PRO A 42 -5.44 -5.61 -19.16
C PRO A 42 -6.72 -6.21 -18.57
N HIS A 43 -7.85 -5.90 -19.20
CA HIS A 43 -9.15 -6.46 -18.89
C HIS A 43 -9.59 -7.43 -19.96
N TYR A 44 -10.24 -8.51 -19.55
CA TYR A 44 -10.65 -9.59 -20.44
C TYR A 44 -12.16 -9.67 -20.53
N PHE A 45 -12.70 -9.65 -21.75
CA PHE A 45 -14.14 -9.64 -21.98
C PHE A 45 -14.61 -10.81 -22.83
N LYS A 46 -15.81 -11.30 -22.50
CA LYS A 46 -16.59 -12.21 -23.33
C LYS A 46 -17.99 -11.66 -23.52
N ILE A 47 -18.53 -11.84 -24.71
CA ILE A 47 -19.91 -11.51 -25.02
C ILE A 47 -20.62 -12.78 -25.46
N SER A 48 -21.79 -13.07 -24.90
CA SER A 48 -22.61 -14.21 -25.34
C SER A 48 -24.00 -13.76 -25.80
N GLY A 49 -24.49 -14.40 -26.86
CA GLY A 49 -25.90 -14.42 -27.23
C GLY A 49 -26.59 -15.69 -26.72
N THR A 50 -27.81 -15.97 -27.21
CA THR A 50 -28.53 -17.20 -26.79
C THR A 50 -27.80 -18.49 -27.17
N ASP A 51 -27.14 -18.51 -28.33
CA ASP A 51 -26.60 -19.73 -28.94
C ASP A 51 -25.12 -19.59 -29.36
N TRP A 52 -24.40 -18.56 -28.87
CA TRP A 52 -23.00 -18.31 -29.22
C TRP A 52 -22.26 -17.51 -28.13
N GLU A 53 -20.94 -17.61 -28.10
CA GLU A 53 -20.01 -16.84 -27.25
C GLU A 53 -18.86 -16.30 -28.12
N SER A 54 -18.40 -15.08 -27.85
CA SER A 54 -17.24 -14.48 -28.52
C SER A 54 -15.92 -15.12 -28.05
N PRO A 55 -14.84 -15.01 -28.84
CA PRO A 55 -13.49 -15.11 -28.28
C PRO A 55 -13.28 -14.12 -27.13
N VAL A 56 -12.28 -14.37 -26.29
CA VAL A 56 -11.85 -13.42 -25.26
C VAL A 56 -11.21 -12.22 -25.95
N TYR A 57 -11.71 -11.03 -25.66
CA TYR A 57 -11.07 -9.76 -26.00
C TYR A 57 -10.17 -9.33 -24.84
N GLU A 58 -8.93 -8.92 -25.14
CA GLU A 58 -7.96 -8.36 -24.18
C GLU A 58 -7.84 -6.85 -24.43
N SER A 59 -8.12 -6.04 -23.41
CA SER A 59 -7.98 -4.59 -23.53
C SER A 59 -6.51 -4.15 -23.50
N PRO A 60 -6.16 -3.04 -24.15
CA PRO A 60 -4.86 -2.40 -23.96
C PRO A 60 -4.72 -1.86 -22.52
N VAL A 61 -3.47 -1.64 -22.11
CA VAL A 61 -3.12 -0.85 -20.91
C VAL A 61 -2.93 0.60 -21.36
N PHE A 62 -3.73 1.52 -20.84
CA PHE A 62 -3.68 2.95 -21.20
C PHE A 62 -3.18 3.84 -20.06
N HIS A 63 -3.13 3.32 -18.85
CA HIS A 63 -2.72 4.08 -17.66
C HIS A 63 -1.60 3.36 -16.91
N HIS A 64 -0.75 4.13 -16.24
CA HIS A 64 0.24 3.62 -15.30
C HIS A 64 0.27 4.57 -14.10
N PHE A 65 -0.03 4.04 -12.92
CA PHE A 65 0.12 4.78 -11.67
C PHE A 65 1.61 4.97 -11.35
N ASN A 66 1.95 6.15 -10.86
CA ASN A 66 3.28 6.46 -10.34
C ASN A 66 3.23 6.40 -8.82
N GLU A 67 2.99 5.20 -8.31
CA GLU A 67 2.99 4.95 -6.88
C GLU A 67 4.32 5.40 -6.27
N GLN A 68 4.25 6.27 -5.27
CA GLN A 68 5.36 6.59 -4.40
C GLN A 68 5.80 5.31 -3.71
N ILE A 69 7.06 4.95 -3.86
CA ILE A 69 7.70 3.83 -3.17
C ILE A 69 9.01 4.33 -2.55
N GLU A 70 9.44 3.70 -1.47
CA GLU A 70 10.69 4.08 -0.80
C GLU A 70 11.90 3.79 -1.71
N THR A 71 12.92 4.65 -1.65
CA THR A 71 14.16 4.44 -2.40
C THR A 71 15.08 3.53 -1.58
N LEU A 72 14.88 2.21 -1.73
CA LEU A 72 15.64 1.23 -0.97
C LEU A 72 17.02 0.95 -1.57
N ASP A 73 17.98 0.66 -0.69
CA ASP A 73 19.28 0.16 -1.09
C ASP A 73 19.19 -1.33 -1.49
N ARG A 74 20.35 -1.93 -1.78
CA ARG A 74 20.39 -3.33 -2.24
C ARG A 74 19.96 -4.34 -1.17
N GLY A 75 19.91 -3.97 0.12
CA GLY A 75 19.58 -4.86 1.22
C GLY A 75 20.49 -6.10 1.26
N LEU A 76 21.75 -5.99 0.83
CA LEU A 76 22.63 -7.15 0.70
C LEU A 76 22.96 -7.71 2.08
N ILE A 77 22.76 -9.00 2.27
CA ILE A 77 23.16 -9.72 3.49
C ILE A 77 24.11 -10.86 3.16
N ALA A 78 24.96 -11.22 4.13
CA ALA A 78 25.92 -12.31 4.05
C ALA A 78 25.86 -13.15 5.33
N VAL A 79 25.30 -14.35 5.26
CA VAL A 79 24.97 -15.19 6.41
C VAL A 79 25.84 -16.46 6.38
N PRO A 80 26.59 -16.78 7.45
CA PRO A 80 27.38 -18.00 7.50
C PRO A 80 26.47 -19.22 7.69
N ILE A 81 26.71 -20.26 6.89
CA ILE A 81 26.11 -21.59 7.02
C ILE A 81 27.20 -22.67 6.94
N ASP A 82 26.85 -23.94 7.20
CA ASP A 82 27.82 -25.03 7.22
C ASP A 82 28.49 -25.24 5.85
N GLU A 83 27.78 -24.95 4.76
CA GLU A 83 28.25 -25.11 3.38
C GLU A 83 29.02 -23.90 2.82
N GLY A 84 29.08 -22.76 3.52
CA GLY A 84 29.72 -21.54 3.04
C GLY A 84 29.03 -20.25 3.50
N ILE A 85 29.04 -19.22 2.65
CA ILE A 85 28.35 -17.94 2.92
C ILE A 85 27.14 -17.82 2.00
N PHE A 86 25.95 -17.78 2.60
CA PHE A 86 24.71 -17.47 1.90
C PHE A 86 24.57 -15.96 1.73
N LEU A 87 24.24 -15.53 0.51
CA LEU A 87 24.08 -14.12 0.14
C LEU A 87 22.69 -13.92 -0.42
N SER A 88 22.06 -12.82 -0.06
CA SER A 88 20.74 -12.43 -0.58
C SER A 88 20.65 -10.93 -0.72
N TRP A 89 19.90 -10.44 -1.71
CA TRP A 89 19.69 -9.02 -1.95
C TRP A 89 18.37 -8.73 -2.65
N ARG A 90 17.95 -7.47 -2.62
CA ARG A 90 16.65 -7.05 -3.18
C ARG A 90 16.72 -7.04 -4.70
N LEU A 91 15.66 -7.49 -5.36
CA LEU A 91 15.30 -7.02 -6.69
C LEU A 91 14.40 -5.80 -6.50
N LEU A 92 14.79 -4.63 -7.01
CA LEU A 92 13.95 -3.44 -6.89
C LEU A 92 12.86 -3.45 -7.96
N PHE A 93 11.68 -2.89 -7.64
CA PHE A 93 10.54 -2.84 -8.56
C PHE A 93 10.89 -2.27 -9.94
N THR A 94 11.66 -1.18 -9.99
CA THR A 94 12.07 -0.52 -11.24
C THR A 94 13.10 -1.31 -12.05
N GLU A 95 13.66 -2.39 -11.49
CA GLU A 95 14.61 -3.29 -12.14
C GLU A 95 13.92 -4.48 -12.83
N VAL A 96 12.63 -4.69 -12.57
CA VAL A 96 11.83 -5.70 -13.24
C VAL A 96 11.62 -5.29 -14.69
N ILE A 97 12.01 -6.15 -15.62
CA ILE A 97 11.81 -5.92 -17.06
C ILE A 97 10.63 -6.74 -17.57
N GLY A 98 10.42 -7.96 -17.11
CA GLY A 98 9.38 -8.86 -17.61
C GLY A 98 9.23 -10.10 -16.74
N TYR A 99 8.70 -11.19 -17.30
CA TYR A 99 8.59 -12.48 -16.62
C TYR A 99 9.01 -13.64 -17.54
N ASP A 100 9.48 -14.73 -16.94
CA ASP A 100 9.74 -16.01 -17.60
C ASP A 100 8.67 -17.02 -17.18
N LYS A 101 7.76 -17.31 -18.10
CA LYS A 101 6.65 -18.25 -17.88
C LYS A 101 7.10 -19.70 -17.62
N MET A 102 8.26 -20.10 -18.13
CA MET A 102 8.78 -21.45 -17.91
C MET A 102 9.40 -21.60 -16.52
N GLN A 103 10.07 -20.55 -16.04
CA GLN A 103 10.67 -20.53 -14.70
C GLN A 103 9.71 -20.07 -13.61
N GLN A 104 8.56 -19.49 -13.97
CA GLN A 104 7.59 -18.88 -13.06
C GLN A 104 8.21 -17.76 -12.20
N SER A 105 9.04 -16.93 -12.83
CA SER A 105 9.86 -15.92 -12.16
C SER A 105 9.84 -14.59 -12.90
N LEU A 106 10.01 -13.48 -12.18
CA LEU A 106 10.29 -12.19 -12.81
C LEU A 106 11.70 -12.17 -13.43
N THR A 107 11.93 -11.22 -14.34
CA THR A 107 13.21 -11.05 -15.06
C THR A 107 13.75 -9.62 -14.88
N SER A 108 15.07 -9.49 -14.95
CA SER A 108 15.83 -8.25 -14.77
C SER A 108 17.12 -8.34 -15.60
N LEU A 109 17.96 -7.30 -15.58
CA LEU A 109 19.35 -7.46 -16.00
C LEU A 109 20.13 -8.34 -15.00
N PRO A 110 21.28 -8.91 -15.39
CA PRO A 110 22.11 -9.72 -14.50
C PRO A 110 22.74 -8.92 -13.36
N PHE A 111 22.95 -9.57 -12.22
CA PHE A 111 23.73 -9.03 -11.10
C PHE A 111 25.16 -9.56 -11.14
N THR A 112 26.15 -8.73 -10.82
CA THR A 112 27.55 -9.18 -10.68
C THR A 112 27.95 -9.17 -9.21
N LEU A 113 28.37 -10.31 -8.69
CA LEU A 113 28.74 -10.49 -7.28
C LEU A 113 30.24 -10.43 -7.08
N TYR A 114 30.67 -9.69 -6.06
CA TYR A 114 32.07 -9.51 -5.70
C TYR A 114 32.31 -10.00 -4.27
N ARG A 115 33.44 -10.68 -4.05
CA ARG A 115 34.00 -11.00 -2.75
C ARG A 115 35.38 -10.35 -2.61
N ASN A 116 35.58 -9.54 -1.58
CA ASN A 116 36.81 -8.76 -1.39
C ASN A 116 37.24 -8.01 -2.67
N ASP A 117 36.27 -7.36 -3.31
CA ASP A 117 36.41 -6.64 -4.60
C ASP A 117 36.80 -7.46 -5.83
N VAL A 118 36.80 -8.79 -5.72
CA VAL A 118 37.00 -9.69 -6.87
C VAL A 118 35.66 -10.27 -7.30
N GLU A 119 35.35 -10.16 -8.60
CA GLU A 119 34.17 -10.79 -9.20
C GLU A 119 34.23 -12.31 -8.99
N ILE A 120 33.14 -12.89 -8.50
CA ILE A 120 33.01 -14.34 -8.26
C ILE A 120 31.86 -14.99 -9.03
N ALA A 121 30.84 -14.22 -9.44
CA ALA A 121 29.70 -14.74 -10.18
C ALA A 121 28.92 -13.62 -10.90
N VAL A 122 28.29 -13.98 -12.02
CA VAL A 122 27.18 -13.22 -12.64
C VAL A 122 25.90 -14.03 -12.45
N ILE A 123 24.88 -13.42 -11.85
CA ILE A 123 23.63 -14.07 -11.43
C ILE A 123 22.47 -13.54 -12.27
N GLU A 124 21.86 -14.42 -13.08
CA GLU A 124 20.76 -14.06 -13.98
C GLU A 124 19.36 -14.43 -13.51
N ASN A 125 19.17 -15.47 -12.68
CA ASN A 125 17.84 -16.05 -12.41
C ASN A 125 17.41 -16.01 -10.92
N SER A 126 18.19 -15.40 -10.03
CA SER A 126 17.82 -15.24 -8.61
C SER A 126 18.41 -13.93 -8.06
N THR A 127 18.07 -13.61 -6.81
CA THR A 127 18.74 -12.57 -6.02
C THR A 127 19.34 -13.12 -4.74
N ASN A 128 19.83 -14.36 -4.84
CA ASN A 128 20.63 -15.00 -3.81
C ASN A 128 21.76 -15.83 -4.43
N TYR A 129 22.76 -16.15 -3.62
CA TYR A 129 23.91 -16.95 -4.01
C TYR A 129 24.53 -17.66 -2.81
N LEU A 130 24.99 -18.90 -2.99
CA LEU A 130 25.79 -19.60 -1.99
C LEU A 130 27.24 -19.63 -2.45
N ASP A 131 28.12 -18.95 -1.71
CA ASP A 131 29.56 -18.97 -1.93
C ASP A 131 30.22 -20.07 -1.07
N PRO A 132 30.56 -21.24 -1.64
CA PRO A 132 31.18 -22.35 -0.90
C PRO A 132 32.64 -22.10 -0.50
N HIS A 133 33.23 -20.99 -0.96
CA HIS A 133 34.62 -20.62 -0.68
C HIS A 133 34.74 -19.40 0.24
N GLY A 134 33.61 -18.82 0.64
CA GLY A 134 33.54 -17.67 1.51
C GLY A 134 33.98 -17.98 2.94
N LYS A 135 34.49 -16.96 3.63
CA LYS A 135 34.96 -17.03 5.02
C LYS A 135 34.31 -15.94 5.86
N PRO A 136 34.20 -16.12 7.19
CA PRO A 136 33.66 -15.09 8.08
C PRO A 136 34.39 -13.73 8.05
N SER A 137 35.62 -13.68 7.55
CA SER A 137 36.40 -12.44 7.40
C SER A 137 36.18 -11.73 6.06
N ASP A 138 35.47 -12.34 5.11
CA ASP A 138 35.28 -11.79 3.78
C ASP A 138 34.21 -10.68 3.79
N THR A 139 34.29 -9.80 2.80
CA THR A 139 33.26 -8.81 2.50
C THR A 139 32.67 -9.04 1.12
N TYR A 140 31.40 -8.66 0.97
CA TYR A 140 30.65 -8.85 -0.27
C TYR A 140 30.05 -7.54 -0.77
N ARG A 141 29.87 -7.41 -2.07
CA ARG A 141 29.05 -6.37 -2.71
C ARG A 141 28.44 -6.90 -4.00
N VAL A 142 27.28 -6.38 -4.37
CA VAL A 142 26.58 -6.72 -5.62
C VAL A 142 26.57 -5.50 -6.51
N ALA A 143 26.79 -5.71 -7.81
CA ALA A 143 26.61 -4.70 -8.84
C ALA A 143 25.37 -5.01 -9.67
N TYR A 144 24.63 -3.96 -10.00
CA TYR A 144 23.60 -3.97 -11.03
C TYR A 144 23.98 -2.92 -12.06
N GLU A 145 24.22 -3.36 -13.30
CA GLU A 145 24.89 -2.55 -14.33
C GLU A 145 26.23 -1.99 -13.81
N ALA A 146 26.44 -0.66 -13.88
CA ALA A 146 27.63 0.02 -13.37
C ALA A 146 27.54 0.39 -11.87
N ASN A 147 26.39 0.19 -11.23
CA ASN A 147 26.15 0.63 -9.85
C ASN A 147 26.50 -0.46 -8.86
N HIS A 148 27.35 -0.14 -7.89
CA HIS A 148 27.77 -1.06 -6.83
C HIS A 148 27.04 -0.77 -5.52
N SER A 149 26.58 -1.83 -4.83
CA SER A 149 26.03 -1.73 -3.48
C SER A 149 27.12 -1.32 -2.46
N LYS A 150 26.67 -0.86 -1.28
CA LYS A 150 27.51 -0.83 -0.07
C LYS A 150 28.09 -2.24 0.14
N SER A 151 29.33 -2.32 0.64
CA SER A 151 29.94 -3.60 0.99
C SER A 151 29.47 -4.05 2.37
N VAL A 152 29.18 -5.34 2.52
CA VAL A 152 28.72 -5.93 3.79
C VAL A 152 29.68 -6.99 4.29
N SER A 153 29.75 -7.12 5.61
CA SER A 153 30.52 -8.17 6.28
C SER A 153 29.64 -9.39 6.53
N VAL A 154 30.25 -10.57 6.60
CA VAL A 154 29.55 -11.80 7.02
C VAL A 154 29.05 -11.65 8.46
N TRP A 155 27.79 -12.04 8.70
CA TRP A 155 27.21 -12.05 10.04
C TRP A 155 27.97 -12.99 10.99
N ALA A 156 27.89 -12.70 12.29
CA ALA A 156 28.52 -13.54 13.30
C ALA A 156 27.79 -14.87 13.53
N ASN A 157 26.47 -14.91 13.28
CA ASN A 157 25.60 -16.07 13.44
C ASN A 157 24.65 -16.17 12.24
N ASN A 158 23.84 -17.22 12.21
CA ASN A 158 22.71 -17.38 11.28
C ASN A 158 21.46 -16.54 11.66
N TYR A 159 21.65 -15.54 12.52
CA TYR A 159 20.69 -14.52 12.91
C TYR A 159 21.44 -13.22 13.19
N PHE A 160 20.72 -12.09 13.19
CA PHE A 160 21.26 -10.77 13.46
C PHE A 160 20.62 -10.17 14.72
N ASP A 161 21.43 -9.80 15.71
CA ASP A 161 20.95 -9.13 16.93
C ASP A 161 21.20 -7.62 16.82
N VAL A 162 20.14 -6.83 16.87
CA VAL A 162 20.18 -5.37 16.99
C VAL A 162 20.11 -5.01 18.49
N PRO A 163 21.18 -4.53 19.12
CA PRO A 163 21.16 -4.12 20.52
C PRO A 163 20.17 -2.98 20.74
N ILE A 164 19.37 -3.05 21.81
CA ILE A 164 18.37 -2.02 22.14
C ILE A 164 18.54 -1.52 23.59
N LYS A 165 18.20 -0.24 23.81
CA LYS A 165 18.38 0.43 25.11
C LYS A 165 17.09 0.39 25.93
N LYS A 166 16.94 -0.70 26.68
CA LYS A 166 15.82 -0.93 27.59
C LYS A 166 15.55 0.26 28.54
N PRO A 167 14.32 0.82 28.55
CA PRO A 167 13.94 1.85 29.51
C PRO A 167 14.04 1.35 30.96
N LYS A 168 14.30 2.26 31.89
CA LYS A 168 14.42 1.95 33.31
C LYS A 168 13.04 1.56 33.89
N SER A 169 13.04 0.61 34.82
CA SER A 169 11.88 0.30 35.64
C SER A 169 11.46 1.50 36.49
N SER A 170 10.17 1.60 36.81
CA SER A 170 9.60 2.69 37.59
C SER A 170 8.39 2.21 38.41
N VAL A 171 7.77 3.11 39.17
CA VAL A 171 6.61 2.81 40.02
C VAL A 171 5.39 3.63 39.61
N THR A 172 4.21 3.02 39.68
CA THR A 172 2.93 3.72 39.51
C THR A 172 2.63 4.65 40.70
N PRO A 173 1.65 5.56 40.58
CA PRO A 173 1.22 6.41 41.71
C PRO A 173 0.83 5.63 42.99
N ASN A 174 0.29 4.42 42.85
CA ASN A 174 -0.04 3.53 43.97
C ASN A 174 1.15 2.65 44.45
N GLY A 175 2.38 2.94 44.00
CA GLY A 175 3.62 2.32 44.48
C GLY A 175 3.94 0.95 43.88
N LYS A 176 3.25 0.50 42.83
CA LYS A 176 3.53 -0.79 42.17
C LYS A 176 4.67 -0.64 41.18
N LEU A 177 5.69 -1.50 41.32
CA LEU A 177 6.82 -1.57 40.38
C LEU A 177 6.37 -2.15 39.04
N TYR A 178 6.83 -1.55 37.95
CA TYR A 178 6.74 -2.10 36.60
C TYR A 178 8.10 -2.00 35.89
N HIS A 179 8.30 -2.84 34.89
CA HIS A 179 9.48 -2.87 34.03
C HIS A 179 9.05 -2.87 32.57
N TYR A 180 9.98 -2.69 31.64
CA TYR A 180 9.69 -2.64 30.22
C TYR A 180 10.05 -3.92 29.48
N GLN A 181 9.32 -4.20 28.40
CA GLN A 181 9.66 -5.19 27.39
C GLN A 181 9.53 -4.55 26.01
N ALA A 182 10.40 -4.95 25.09
CA ALA A 182 10.23 -4.64 23.68
C ALA A 182 8.90 -5.27 23.21
N ASN A 183 8.15 -4.60 22.35
CA ASN A 183 6.81 -5.03 21.95
C ASN A 183 6.66 -4.87 20.42
N ASP A 184 5.54 -4.34 19.93
CA ASP A 184 5.28 -4.16 18.50
C ASP A 184 6.32 -3.23 17.85
N LEU A 185 6.56 -3.48 16.56
CA LEU A 185 7.54 -2.77 15.75
C LEU A 185 6.87 -2.26 14.46
N SER A 186 7.45 -1.24 13.86
CA SER A 186 7.25 -0.86 12.46
C SER A 186 8.59 -0.45 11.86
N VAL A 187 8.62 -0.08 10.59
CA VAL A 187 9.83 0.34 9.88
C VAL A 187 9.59 1.58 9.03
N MET A 188 10.65 2.37 8.87
CA MET A 188 10.72 3.47 7.90
C MET A 188 12.18 3.79 7.60
N ASP A 189 12.49 4.24 6.40
CA ASP A 189 13.79 4.85 6.08
C ASP A 189 13.78 6.29 6.61
N ALA A 190 14.30 6.49 7.81
CA ALA A 190 14.15 7.73 8.56
C ALA A 190 15.10 8.85 8.09
N ASP A 191 16.22 8.50 7.44
CA ASP A 191 17.20 9.48 6.95
C ASP A 191 17.40 9.52 5.43
N GLY A 192 16.74 8.62 4.69
CA GLY A 192 16.71 8.57 3.23
C GLY A 192 17.93 7.88 2.63
N ASP A 193 18.54 6.94 3.36
CA ASP A 193 19.77 6.26 2.95
C ASP A 193 19.55 4.87 2.33
N GLY A 194 18.29 4.44 2.25
CA GLY A 194 17.80 3.19 1.69
C GLY A 194 17.84 1.99 2.63
N GLU A 195 18.28 2.16 3.89
CA GLU A 195 18.17 1.17 4.96
C GLU A 195 16.99 1.50 5.88
N TYR A 196 16.23 0.48 6.30
CA TYR A 196 15.14 0.70 7.26
C TYR A 196 15.65 0.89 8.68
N GLU A 197 15.17 1.93 9.35
CA GLU A 197 15.17 2.00 10.82
C GLU A 197 14.04 1.16 11.42
N LEU A 198 14.30 0.66 12.62
CA LEU A 198 13.34 -0.09 13.43
C LEU A 198 12.65 0.84 14.42
N ILE A 199 11.33 0.96 14.31
CA ILE A 199 10.50 1.79 15.17
C ILE A 199 9.83 0.93 16.22
N LEU A 200 10.32 1.00 17.46
CA LEU A 200 10.01 0.07 18.53
C LEU A 200 9.11 0.68 19.60
N LYS A 201 7.94 0.06 19.81
CA LYS A 201 7.12 0.29 21.00
C LYS A 201 7.68 -0.48 22.20
N TRP A 202 7.89 0.22 23.30
CA TRP A 202 8.14 -0.38 24.60
C TRP A 202 6.87 -0.47 25.41
N GLU A 203 6.54 -1.68 25.83
CA GLU A 203 5.38 -1.94 26.64
C GLU A 203 5.78 -2.10 28.11
N PRO A 204 5.17 -1.35 29.04
CA PRO A 204 5.38 -1.59 30.47
C PRO A 204 4.66 -2.86 30.92
N SER A 205 5.22 -3.60 31.86
CA SER A 205 4.72 -4.90 32.35
C SER A 205 3.34 -4.84 33.03
N ASN A 206 2.80 -3.63 33.23
CA ASN A 206 1.48 -3.35 33.77
C ASN A 206 0.56 -2.64 32.76
N ALA A 207 0.89 -2.68 31.46
CA ALA A 207 -0.03 -2.31 30.39
C ALA A 207 -1.36 -3.08 30.53
N GLN A 208 -2.45 -2.45 30.11
CA GLN A 208 -3.80 -2.94 30.36
C GLN A 208 -4.57 -3.05 29.04
N ASP A 209 -5.38 -4.10 28.90
CA ASP A 209 -6.51 -4.03 27.98
C ASP A 209 -7.48 -2.91 28.45
N VAL A 210 -8.24 -2.34 27.53
CA VAL A 210 -9.17 -1.24 27.87
C VAL A 210 -10.25 -1.64 28.88
N SER A 211 -10.59 -2.93 28.98
CA SER A 211 -11.53 -3.46 29.98
C SER A 211 -10.92 -3.57 31.39
N GLN A 212 -9.59 -3.49 31.51
CA GLN A 212 -8.86 -3.75 32.74
C GLN A 212 -8.51 -2.46 33.46
N LYS A 213 -8.64 -2.47 34.80
CA LYS A 213 -8.40 -1.33 35.69
C LYS A 213 -6.95 -1.27 36.15
N GLY A 214 -6.46 -0.07 36.43
CA GLY A 214 -5.15 0.16 37.02
C GLY A 214 -4.32 1.17 36.25
N TYR A 215 -3.38 1.80 36.95
CA TYR A 215 -2.34 2.64 36.37
C TYR A 215 -1.40 1.84 35.48
N THR A 216 -0.98 2.45 34.37
CA THR A 216 0.05 1.93 33.47
C THR A 216 1.32 2.76 33.57
N GLY A 217 2.48 2.16 33.26
CA GLY A 217 3.67 2.96 32.91
C GLY A 217 3.45 3.75 31.62
N ASN A 218 4.36 4.68 31.33
CA ASN A 218 4.33 5.43 30.07
C ASN A 218 4.63 4.50 28.89
N CYS A 219 3.99 4.75 27.76
CA CYS A 219 4.36 4.16 26.48
C CYS A 219 5.60 4.89 25.93
N TYR A 220 6.59 4.16 25.42
CA TYR A 220 7.73 4.73 24.70
C TYR A 220 7.80 4.20 23.28
N ILE A 221 8.14 5.05 22.32
CA ILE A 221 8.47 4.66 20.95
C ILE A 221 9.92 5.07 20.66
N ASP A 222 10.76 4.13 20.24
CA ASP A 222 12.15 4.39 19.88
C ASP A 222 12.38 4.24 18.38
N CYS A 223 13.36 4.96 17.84
CA CYS A 223 13.93 4.70 16.51
C CYS A 223 15.36 4.17 16.63
N TYR A 224 15.61 2.99 16.07
CA TYR A 224 16.94 2.37 16.03
C TYR A 224 17.40 2.14 14.59
N LYS A 225 18.66 2.49 14.29
CA LYS A 225 19.34 1.94 13.10
C LYS A 225 19.65 0.46 13.31
N LEU A 226 19.87 -0.31 12.24
CA LEU A 226 20.28 -1.73 12.32
C LEU A 226 21.61 -1.93 13.08
N SER A 227 22.45 -0.90 13.14
CA SER A 227 23.66 -0.88 13.98
C SER A 227 23.40 -0.92 15.50
N GLY A 228 22.16 -0.75 15.95
CA GLY A 228 21.78 -0.62 17.37
C GLY A 228 21.88 0.82 17.90
N LYS A 229 22.19 1.81 17.04
CA LYS A 229 22.15 3.22 17.41
C LYS A 229 20.71 3.65 17.67
N LEU A 230 20.43 4.08 18.91
CA LEU A 230 19.19 4.77 19.27
C LEU A 230 19.25 6.22 18.76
N VAL A 231 18.36 6.59 17.85
CA VAL A 231 18.30 7.95 17.28
C VAL A 231 17.47 8.87 18.17
N TRP A 232 16.27 8.43 18.56
CA TRP A 232 15.36 9.18 19.41
C TRP A 232 14.38 8.27 20.14
N ARG A 233 13.72 8.82 21.17
CA ARG A 233 12.63 8.23 21.95
C ARG A 233 11.49 9.22 22.11
N ILE A 234 10.28 8.83 21.73
CA ILE A 234 9.03 9.50 22.13
C ILE A 234 8.60 8.92 23.48
N ASP A 235 8.47 9.78 24.48
CA ASP A 235 7.78 9.51 25.75
C ASP A 235 6.35 10.03 25.63
N CYS A 236 5.38 9.12 25.50
CA CYS A 236 3.97 9.50 25.34
C CYS A 236 3.41 10.22 26.58
N GLY A 237 4.11 10.17 27.71
CA GLY A 237 3.67 10.79 28.96
C GLY A 237 2.55 10.02 29.67
N PRO A 238 2.11 10.51 30.83
CA PRO A 238 1.12 9.82 31.67
C PRO A 238 -0.30 9.86 31.08
N ASN A 239 -0.61 10.85 30.24
CA ASN A 239 -1.95 11.07 29.70
C ASN A 239 -2.26 10.19 28.46
N ILE A 240 -1.35 9.27 28.12
CA ILE A 240 -1.57 8.20 27.15
C ILE A 240 -1.42 6.88 27.90
N ARG A 241 -2.52 6.14 28.03
CA ARG A 241 -2.54 4.84 28.69
C ARG A 241 -1.82 3.78 27.83
N SER A 242 -1.11 2.85 28.46
CA SER A 242 -0.37 1.80 27.74
C SER A 242 -1.19 0.53 27.60
N GLY A 243 -1.27 0.02 26.37
CA GLY A 243 -1.93 -1.24 26.00
C GLY A 243 -2.20 -1.32 24.50
N ALA A 244 -2.62 -2.49 24.04
CA ALA A 244 -2.79 -2.78 22.61
C ALA A 244 -3.70 -1.79 21.86
N HIS A 245 -4.80 -1.37 22.49
CA HIS A 245 -5.83 -0.56 21.83
C HIS A 245 -5.60 0.96 21.89
N TYR A 246 -4.55 1.42 22.58
CA TYR A 246 -4.29 2.85 22.81
C TYR A 246 -3.39 3.47 21.74
N THR A 247 -2.08 3.17 21.79
CA THR A 247 -1.09 3.77 20.90
C THR A 247 -0.97 2.95 19.62
N GLN A 248 -1.56 3.48 18.55
CA GLN A 248 -1.30 3.06 17.17
C GLN A 248 -0.33 4.07 16.56
N PHE A 249 0.75 3.61 15.93
CA PHE A 249 1.79 4.48 15.38
C PHE A 249 2.06 4.11 13.92
N MET A 250 1.98 5.10 13.02
CA MET A 250 2.14 4.89 11.58
C MET A 250 3.48 5.43 11.11
N CYS A 251 4.27 4.59 10.44
CA CYS A 251 5.60 4.91 9.93
C CYS A 251 5.63 4.84 8.40
N PHE A 252 5.77 6.00 7.76
CA PHE A 252 5.70 6.15 6.30
C PHE A 252 6.28 7.50 5.86
N ASP A 253 6.78 7.60 4.63
CA ASP A 253 7.08 8.88 3.97
C ASP A 253 5.77 9.51 3.49
N PHE A 254 5.15 10.36 4.31
CA PHE A 254 3.87 10.98 4.00
C PHE A 254 3.99 12.27 3.19
N ASN A 255 5.13 12.97 3.26
CA ASN A 255 5.34 14.25 2.56
C ASN A 255 6.08 14.12 1.21
N SER A 256 6.44 12.89 0.83
CA SER A 256 7.12 12.53 -0.41
C SER A 256 8.53 13.13 -0.54
N ASP A 257 9.24 13.35 0.57
CA ASP A 257 10.61 13.89 0.55
C ASP A 257 11.71 12.81 0.51
N GLY A 258 11.31 11.54 0.51
CA GLY A 258 12.19 10.37 0.50
C GLY A 258 12.62 9.92 1.90
N LYS A 259 12.03 10.46 2.97
CA LYS A 259 12.28 10.07 4.36
C LYS A 259 10.98 9.78 5.08
N GLY A 260 11.03 8.82 5.99
CA GLY A 260 9.88 8.42 6.78
C GLY A 260 9.58 9.38 7.92
N GLU A 261 8.28 9.64 8.11
CA GLU A 261 7.71 10.23 9.31
C GLU A 261 7.03 9.20 10.20
N ILE A 262 6.80 9.59 11.46
CA ILE A 262 5.94 8.86 12.39
C ILE A 262 4.75 9.72 12.83
N ASN A 263 3.55 9.18 12.65
CA ASN A 263 2.32 9.71 13.21
C ASN A 263 1.88 8.95 14.46
N ILE A 264 1.45 9.69 15.49
CA ILE A 264 0.98 9.11 16.75
C ILE A 264 -0.03 10.02 17.45
N LYS A 265 -1.00 9.41 18.15
CA LYS A 265 -1.87 10.11 19.10
C LYS A 265 -1.08 10.54 20.35
N THR A 266 -1.14 11.81 20.69
CA THR A 266 -0.38 12.40 21.80
C THR A 266 -1.29 13.19 22.75
N ALA A 267 -0.72 13.68 23.85
CA ALA A 267 -1.45 14.42 24.89
C ALA A 267 -0.48 15.38 25.62
N PRO A 268 -0.96 16.28 26.50
CA PRO A 268 -0.08 17.03 27.39
C PRO A 268 0.85 16.08 28.15
N GLY A 269 2.11 16.47 28.30
CA GLY A 269 3.17 15.62 28.85
C GLY A 269 3.94 14.77 27.83
N THR A 270 3.47 14.61 26.59
CA THR A 270 4.26 13.91 25.54
C THR A 270 5.50 14.71 25.16
N LYS A 271 6.66 14.04 25.04
CA LYS A 271 7.94 14.66 24.64
C LYS A 271 8.79 13.74 23.77
N ILE A 272 9.64 14.35 22.94
CA ILE A 272 10.72 13.67 22.22
C ILE A 272 12.04 13.85 22.98
N ILE A 273 12.86 12.80 22.99
CA ILE A 273 14.22 12.75 23.49
C ILE A 273 15.13 12.32 22.35
N ARG A 274 16.13 13.13 21.99
CA ARG A 274 17.10 12.78 20.92
C ARG A 274 18.44 12.38 21.49
N PHE A 275 19.13 11.46 20.84
CA PHE A 275 20.39 10.90 21.32
C PHE A 275 21.53 11.10 20.32
N ASP A 276 22.75 11.23 20.83
CA ASP A 276 23.97 11.25 20.04
C ASP A 276 24.48 9.83 19.72
N ASP A 277 25.61 9.74 19.02
CA ASP A 277 26.25 8.47 18.66
C ASP A 277 26.74 7.66 19.87
N HIS A 278 26.86 8.28 21.04
CA HIS A 278 27.22 7.62 22.30
C HIS A 278 26.00 7.18 23.11
N GLY A 279 24.80 7.54 22.65
CA GLY A 279 23.53 7.26 23.33
C GLY A 279 23.26 8.21 24.49
N ASP A 280 23.95 9.35 24.57
CA ASP A 280 23.69 10.42 25.52
C ASP A 280 22.59 11.35 24.98
N VAL A 281 21.79 11.93 25.89
CA VAL A 281 20.67 12.81 25.51
C VAL A 281 21.23 14.12 24.97
N ILE A 282 20.84 14.47 23.74
CA ILE A 282 21.10 15.76 23.10
C ILE A 282 20.11 16.81 23.64
N ASP A 283 18.81 16.50 23.54
CA ASP A 283 17.73 17.35 24.03
C ASP A 283 16.46 16.55 24.34
N GLU A 284 15.59 17.19 25.12
CA GLU A 284 14.23 16.75 25.41
C GLU A 284 13.27 17.91 25.13
N VAL A 285 12.27 17.68 24.28
CA VAL A 285 11.33 18.72 23.82
C VAL A 285 9.91 18.20 23.92
N PHE A 286 9.06 18.91 24.64
CA PHE A 286 7.62 18.61 24.65
C PHE A 286 7.00 18.97 23.30
N ILE A 287 5.97 18.23 22.89
CA ILE A 287 5.17 18.59 21.70
C ILE A 287 4.56 19.98 21.86
N THR A 288 4.22 20.62 20.75
CA THR A 288 3.56 21.91 20.75
C THR A 288 2.08 21.75 21.10
N LEU A 289 1.66 22.19 22.30
CA LEU A 289 0.23 22.26 22.64
C LEU A 289 -0.51 23.23 21.69
N PRO A 290 -1.69 22.89 21.16
CA PRO A 290 -2.50 23.81 20.35
C PRO A 290 -2.74 25.16 21.03
N THR A 291 -2.85 26.23 20.23
CA THR A 291 -2.99 27.60 20.75
C THR A 291 -4.22 27.79 21.64
N SER A 292 -5.35 27.13 21.32
CA SER A 292 -6.58 27.14 22.12
C SER A 292 -6.37 26.61 23.53
N ASP A 293 -5.53 25.57 23.65
CA ASP A 293 -5.35 24.83 24.89
C ASP A 293 -4.39 25.57 25.82
N ARG A 294 -3.30 26.12 25.25
CA ARG A 294 -2.43 27.06 25.97
C ARG A 294 -3.19 28.28 26.46
N ALA A 295 -4.08 28.84 25.63
CA ALA A 295 -4.93 29.97 26.00
C ALA A 295 -5.93 29.61 27.12
N SER A 296 -6.33 28.34 27.20
CA SER A 296 -7.18 27.78 28.26
C SER A 296 -6.41 27.41 29.53
N GLY A 297 -5.09 27.61 29.55
CA GLY A 297 -4.23 27.35 30.71
C GLY A 297 -3.67 25.93 30.79
N ILE A 298 -3.83 25.11 29.75
CA ILE A 298 -3.32 23.73 29.72
C ILE A 298 -1.80 23.73 29.58
N THR A 299 -1.13 22.85 30.33
CA THR A 299 0.32 22.70 30.39
C THR A 299 0.74 21.23 30.32
N HIS A 300 2.01 20.96 29.99
CA HIS A 300 2.55 19.59 30.03
C HIS A 300 2.69 19.03 31.45
N GLN A 301 2.42 19.82 32.50
CA GLN A 301 2.39 19.35 33.89
C GLN A 301 1.00 18.83 34.29
N ASP A 302 -0.03 19.07 33.48
CA ASP A 302 -1.37 18.61 33.77
C ASP A 302 -1.45 17.08 33.66
N ASN A 303 -2.13 16.47 34.62
CA ASN A 303 -2.31 15.02 34.70
C ASN A 303 -3.80 14.71 34.78
N TYR A 304 -4.29 14.01 33.77
CA TYR A 304 -5.69 13.61 33.61
C TYR A 304 -5.93 12.13 33.93
N VAL A 305 -4.91 11.43 34.43
CA VAL A 305 -5.02 10.04 34.87
C VAL A 305 -5.85 9.99 36.16
N CYS A 306 -7.02 9.36 36.09
CA CYS A 306 -7.97 9.34 37.19
C CYS A 306 -7.51 8.46 38.35
N SER A 307 -7.71 8.93 39.58
CA SER A 307 -7.84 8.07 40.76
C SER A 307 -9.26 7.52 40.86
N SER A 308 -9.47 6.55 41.76
CA SER A 308 -10.81 6.06 42.10
C SER A 308 -11.73 7.15 42.65
N GLU A 309 -11.17 8.10 43.41
CA GLU A 309 -11.91 9.24 43.94
C GLU A 309 -12.29 10.22 42.83
N ASP A 310 -11.42 10.45 41.84
CA ASP A 310 -11.72 11.35 40.71
C ASP A 310 -12.90 10.84 39.89
N TYR A 311 -13.01 9.53 39.70
CA TYR A 311 -14.11 8.92 38.97
C TYR A 311 -15.45 9.02 39.72
N ALA A 312 -15.47 8.77 41.04
CA ALA A 312 -16.67 8.99 41.86
C ALA A 312 -17.12 10.46 41.81
N ASN A 313 -16.17 11.40 41.87
CA ASN A 313 -16.43 12.83 41.72
C ASN A 313 -16.90 13.20 40.31
N HIS A 314 -16.42 12.51 39.27
CA HIS A 314 -16.91 12.66 37.90
C HIS A 314 -18.39 12.26 37.80
N LEU A 315 -18.76 11.07 38.29
CA LEU A 315 -20.15 10.62 38.31
C LEU A 315 -21.06 11.55 39.11
N HIS A 316 -20.58 12.08 40.24
CA HIS A 316 -21.32 13.08 41.02
C HIS A 316 -21.67 14.31 40.18
N ARG A 317 -20.69 14.85 39.43
CA ARG A 317 -20.90 16.00 38.54
C ARG A 317 -21.84 15.64 37.39
N LEU A 318 -21.73 14.43 36.83
CA LEU A 318 -22.60 13.92 35.78
C LEU A 318 -24.06 13.87 36.26
N PHE A 319 -24.33 13.26 37.42
CA PHE A 319 -25.67 13.10 37.98
C PHE A 319 -26.30 14.45 38.34
N MET A 320 -25.55 15.37 38.95
CA MET A 320 -25.99 16.75 39.20
C MET A 320 -26.49 17.47 37.93
N LYS A 321 -25.88 17.16 36.78
CA LYS A 321 -26.18 17.74 35.48
C LYS A 321 -27.08 16.87 34.61
N TRP A 322 -27.65 15.78 35.13
CA TRP A 322 -28.45 14.82 34.36
C TRP A 322 -29.57 15.49 33.54
N HIS A 323 -30.34 16.39 34.16
CA HIS A 323 -31.40 17.17 33.53
C HIS A 323 -30.97 18.07 32.36
N ARG A 324 -29.66 18.19 32.09
CA ARG A 324 -29.09 18.97 30.99
C ARG A 324 -28.47 18.09 29.90
N GLN A 325 -28.44 16.78 30.08
CA GLN A 325 -27.89 15.88 29.05
C GLN A 325 -28.76 16.01 27.79
N PRO A 326 -28.15 16.17 26.59
CA PRO A 326 -28.90 16.34 25.35
C PRO A 326 -29.95 15.25 25.11
N GLU A 327 -29.61 14.01 25.43
CA GLU A 327 -30.46 12.83 25.29
C GLU A 327 -31.66 12.86 26.26
N VAL A 328 -31.47 13.39 27.48
CA VAL A 328 -32.56 13.60 28.45
C VAL A 328 -33.49 14.71 27.99
N LEU A 329 -32.94 15.83 27.51
CA LEU A 329 -33.72 16.96 26.99
C LEU A 329 -34.54 16.58 25.74
N ARG A 330 -34.05 15.64 24.94
CA ARG A 330 -34.76 15.08 23.77
C ARG A 330 -35.76 13.98 24.14
N GLY A 331 -35.83 13.58 25.41
CA GLY A 331 -36.69 12.49 25.87
C GLY A 331 -36.24 11.10 25.41
N GLN A 332 -34.99 10.96 24.94
CA GLN A 332 -34.40 9.67 24.57
C GLN A 332 -33.98 8.88 25.81
N TRP A 333 -33.44 9.57 26.82
CA TRP A 333 -33.10 8.97 28.12
C TRP A 333 -34.14 9.30 29.19
N PRO A 334 -34.21 8.51 30.28
CA PRO A 334 -35.13 8.79 31.38
C PRO A 334 -34.86 10.15 32.01
N GLN A 335 -35.93 10.83 32.45
CA GLN A 335 -35.83 12.17 33.03
C GLN A 335 -35.07 12.20 34.36
N THR A 336 -34.96 11.06 35.05
CA THR A 336 -34.27 10.93 36.33
C THR A 336 -33.28 9.76 36.31
N ILE A 337 -32.23 9.86 37.12
CA ILE A 337 -31.29 8.76 37.39
C ILE A 337 -32.01 7.60 38.09
N GLU A 338 -32.96 7.87 38.99
CA GLU A 338 -33.74 6.81 39.64
C GLU A 338 -34.43 5.90 38.62
N ASP A 339 -35.06 6.49 37.60
CA ASP A 339 -35.69 5.72 36.52
C ASP A 339 -34.65 4.92 35.72
N CYS A 340 -33.46 5.47 35.48
CA CYS A 340 -32.37 4.74 34.81
C CYS A 340 -31.91 3.51 35.59
N LEU A 341 -31.94 3.59 36.93
CA LEU A 341 -31.43 2.57 37.84
C LEU A 341 -32.55 1.69 38.43
N HIS A 342 -33.76 1.76 37.88
CA HIS A 342 -34.94 0.99 38.31
C HIS A 342 -35.36 1.26 39.77
N LEU A 343 -35.14 2.48 40.24
CA LEU A 343 -35.55 2.96 41.56
C LEU A 343 -36.89 3.72 41.50
N LYS A 344 -37.61 3.74 42.63
CA LYS A 344 -38.75 4.65 42.78
C LYS A 344 -38.24 6.10 42.86
N PRO A 345 -38.95 7.09 42.27
CA PRO A 345 -38.60 8.50 42.39
C PRO A 345 -38.46 8.93 43.85
N ARG A 346 -37.34 9.58 44.20
CA ARG A 346 -37.02 9.99 45.59
C ARG A 346 -36.59 11.45 45.70
N TYR A 347 -36.00 12.01 44.65
CA TYR A 347 -35.37 13.33 44.69
C TYR A 347 -36.01 14.34 43.72
N ASN A 348 -35.71 15.62 43.93
CA ASN A 348 -36.10 16.70 43.02
C ASN A 348 -34.93 17.06 42.10
N TYR A 349 -35.22 17.41 40.85
CA TYR A 349 -34.23 17.85 39.87
C TYR A 349 -34.30 19.39 39.67
N PRO A 350 -33.15 20.10 39.52
CA PRO A 350 -31.78 19.59 39.57
C PRO A 350 -31.42 19.00 40.95
N LEU A 351 -30.67 17.89 40.96
CA LEU A 351 -30.29 17.21 42.19
C LEU A 351 -29.51 18.16 43.12
N SER A 352 -29.67 17.98 44.42
CA SER A 352 -28.73 18.55 45.39
C SER A 352 -27.44 17.72 45.40
N SER A 353 -26.32 18.31 45.84
CA SER A 353 -25.05 17.57 45.93
C SER A 353 -25.18 16.33 46.81
N ASN A 354 -25.91 16.41 47.93
CA ASN A 354 -26.14 15.25 48.80
C ASN A 354 -26.93 14.14 48.07
N ASP A 355 -27.97 14.50 47.34
CA ASP A 355 -28.83 13.53 46.64
C ASP A 355 -28.09 12.86 45.47
N ALA A 356 -27.27 13.64 44.73
CA ALA A 356 -26.39 13.10 43.71
C ALA A 356 -25.37 12.12 44.30
N GLN A 357 -24.78 12.43 45.45
CA GLN A 357 -23.84 11.52 46.12
C GLN A 357 -24.51 10.19 46.50
N LEU A 358 -25.71 10.23 47.08
CA LEU A 358 -26.45 9.02 47.44
C LEU A 358 -26.77 8.14 46.21
N LEU A 359 -27.07 8.76 45.07
CA LEU A 359 -27.29 8.04 43.82
C LEU A 359 -26.00 7.47 43.23
N VAL A 360 -24.87 8.19 43.31
CA VAL A 360 -23.56 7.67 42.90
C VAL A 360 -23.15 6.47 43.75
N ASP A 361 -23.31 6.56 45.06
CA ASP A 361 -23.00 5.46 45.97
C ASP A 361 -23.86 4.24 45.67
N TYR A 362 -25.18 4.43 45.45
CA TYR A 362 -26.06 3.35 45.01
C TYR A 362 -25.63 2.77 43.66
N PHE A 363 -25.29 3.61 42.68
CA PHE A 363 -24.85 3.15 41.36
C PHE A 363 -23.59 2.27 41.46
N ILE A 364 -22.58 2.74 42.18
CA ILE A 364 -21.28 2.08 42.28
C ILE A 364 -21.33 0.83 43.17
N ASP A 365 -22.01 0.91 44.32
CA ASP A 365 -21.92 -0.13 45.36
C ASP A 365 -23.06 -1.16 45.28
N GLU A 366 -24.19 -0.82 44.65
CA GLU A 366 -25.36 -1.71 44.56
C GLU A 366 -25.73 -2.05 43.10
N PHE A 367 -26.03 -1.05 42.27
CA PHE A 367 -26.54 -1.28 40.91
C PHE A 367 -25.50 -1.99 40.02
N ALA A 368 -24.30 -1.41 39.89
CA ALA A 368 -23.27 -1.96 39.01
C ALA A 368 -22.85 -3.39 39.44
N PRO A 369 -22.59 -3.69 40.73
CA PRO A 369 -22.33 -5.06 41.20
C PRO A 369 -23.50 -6.01 40.99
N SER A 370 -24.75 -5.54 41.05
CA SER A 370 -25.93 -6.37 40.76
C SER A 370 -25.98 -6.87 39.32
N LYS A 371 -25.46 -6.08 38.36
CA LYS A 371 -25.31 -6.51 36.95
C LYS A 371 -24.16 -7.51 36.78
N SER A 372 -23.04 -7.28 37.46
CA SER A 372 -21.89 -8.20 37.45
C SER A 372 -20.97 -7.94 38.64
N GLU A 373 -20.55 -8.99 39.34
CA GLU A 373 -19.58 -8.91 40.44
C GLU A 373 -18.22 -8.32 40.04
N LYS A 374 -17.84 -8.35 38.75
CA LYS A 374 -16.59 -7.72 38.29
C LYS A 374 -16.72 -6.21 38.02
N ASN A 375 -17.91 -5.62 38.16
CA ASN A 375 -18.15 -4.18 38.10
C ASN A 375 -17.71 -3.49 39.41
N GLN A 376 -16.43 -3.65 39.76
CA GLN A 376 -15.84 -3.05 40.95
C GLN A 376 -15.39 -1.62 40.62
N LEU A 377 -16.34 -0.69 40.58
CA LEU A 377 -16.10 0.70 40.13
C LEU A 377 -15.41 1.58 41.20
N ARG A 378 -15.44 1.19 42.49
CA ARG A 378 -14.57 1.80 43.53
C ARG A 378 -13.09 1.60 43.27
N ASN A 379 -12.72 0.64 42.41
CA ASN A 379 -11.35 0.35 42.01
C ASN A 379 -11.02 0.92 40.61
N PHE A 380 -11.87 1.78 40.04
CA PHE A 380 -11.65 2.37 38.73
C PHE A 380 -10.58 3.46 38.82
N GLU A 381 -9.35 3.13 38.42
CA GLU A 381 -8.20 4.04 38.46
C GLU A 381 -7.32 3.83 37.22
N GLY A 382 -6.55 4.85 36.86
CA GLY A 382 -5.55 4.78 35.80
C GLY A 382 -6.07 5.03 34.38
N PHE A 383 -7.32 5.50 34.23
CA PHE A 383 -7.92 5.87 32.94
C PHE A 383 -7.85 7.37 32.70
N ILE A 384 -8.08 7.80 31.46
CA ILE A 384 -8.15 9.20 31.06
C ILE A 384 -9.51 9.42 30.40
N PHE A 385 -10.44 10.06 31.12
CA PHE A 385 -11.79 10.38 30.62
C PHE A 385 -12.01 11.87 30.33
N ASP A 386 -11.01 12.70 30.61
CA ASP A 386 -11.01 14.15 30.40
C ASP A 386 -9.61 14.60 29.96
N GLY A 387 -9.49 15.85 29.53
CA GLY A 387 -8.25 16.42 28.99
C GLY A 387 -8.18 16.37 27.47
N PRO A 388 -7.31 17.21 26.87
CA PRO A 388 -7.19 17.31 25.43
C PRO A 388 -6.40 16.14 24.84
N GLU A 389 -6.71 15.82 23.59
CA GLU A 389 -6.07 14.76 22.81
C GLU A 389 -5.56 15.34 21.50
N TYR A 390 -4.39 14.89 21.06
CA TYR A 390 -3.72 15.44 19.90
C TYR A 390 -3.31 14.35 18.91
N LEU A 391 -3.03 14.78 17.69
CA LEU A 391 -2.38 14.01 16.65
C LEU A 391 -1.08 14.75 16.28
N THR A 392 0.05 14.06 16.37
CA THR A 392 1.37 14.66 16.11
C THR A 392 2.09 13.88 15.01
N MET A 393 2.68 14.63 14.06
CA MET A 393 3.65 14.10 13.10
C MET A 393 5.06 14.48 13.53
N PHE A 394 5.98 13.51 13.52
CA PHE A 394 7.41 13.72 13.73
C PHE A 394 8.19 13.28 12.49
N SER A 395 9.26 14.00 12.14
CA SER A 395 10.21 13.60 11.10
C SER A 395 11.06 12.41 11.53
N GLY A 396 11.73 11.76 10.58
CA GLY A 396 12.60 10.63 10.84
C GLY A 396 13.76 10.90 11.81
N ASP A 397 14.19 12.16 11.96
CA ASP A 397 15.18 12.58 12.97
C ASP A 397 14.56 12.93 14.35
N GLY A 398 13.27 12.70 14.52
CA GLY A 398 12.51 12.86 15.76
C GLY A 398 11.98 14.26 16.01
N LYS A 399 12.17 15.23 15.11
CA LYS A 399 11.61 16.58 15.33
C LYS A 399 10.11 16.57 15.13
N GLU A 400 9.39 17.27 16.00
CA GLU A 400 7.98 17.58 15.76
C GLU A 400 7.85 18.42 14.48
N ILE A 401 6.99 17.98 13.57
CA ILE A 401 6.62 18.75 12.38
C ILE A 401 5.34 19.55 12.68
N GLN A 402 4.28 18.87 13.11
CA GLN A 402 3.00 19.49 13.44
C GLN A 402 2.22 18.70 14.48
N THR A 403 1.57 19.42 15.40
CA THR A 403 0.55 18.89 16.31
C THR A 403 -0.79 19.57 16.08
N ILE A 404 -1.85 18.78 15.90
CA ILE A 404 -3.24 19.23 15.78
C ILE A 404 -4.13 18.56 16.84
N PRO A 405 -5.33 19.09 17.15
CA PRO A 405 -6.31 18.36 17.93
C PRO A 405 -6.63 16.99 17.29
N PHE A 406 -6.80 15.96 18.12
CA PHE A 406 -7.22 14.65 17.63
C PHE A 406 -8.60 14.76 16.96
N PRO A 407 -8.82 14.15 15.77
CA PRO A 407 -10.01 14.42 14.95
C PRO A 407 -11.33 14.11 15.65
N PHE A 408 -11.37 13.09 16.50
CA PHE A 408 -12.60 12.60 17.11
C PHE A 408 -12.55 12.80 18.62
N PRO A 409 -13.28 13.79 19.18
CA PRO A 409 -13.29 14.00 20.61
C PRO A 409 -13.86 12.79 21.34
N ARG A 410 -13.48 12.65 22.61
CA ARG A 410 -14.01 11.60 23.49
C ARG A 410 -15.51 11.76 23.77
N ASP A 411 -15.99 13.00 23.79
CA ASP A 411 -17.33 13.47 24.20
C ASP A 411 -17.69 13.24 25.67
N ASP A 412 -17.45 12.04 26.22
CA ASP A 412 -17.70 11.67 27.61
C ASP A 412 -16.78 10.52 28.04
N ASP A 413 -17.04 9.87 29.17
CA ASP A 413 -16.25 8.75 29.68
C ASP A 413 -16.63 7.38 29.08
N GLY A 414 -17.40 7.36 27.98
CA GLY A 414 -17.93 6.15 27.35
C GLY A 414 -19.45 5.99 27.49
N LEU A 415 -20.13 6.87 28.22
CA LEU A 415 -21.57 6.80 28.46
C LEU A 415 -22.37 6.71 27.15
N ARG A 416 -22.12 7.61 26.19
CA ARG A 416 -22.78 7.58 24.86
C ARG A 416 -22.17 6.56 23.90
N TRP A 417 -20.98 6.06 24.21
CA TRP A 417 -20.32 4.99 23.44
C TRP A 417 -20.87 3.59 23.81
N GLY A 418 -21.72 3.49 24.83
CA GLY A 418 -22.37 2.25 25.25
C GLY A 418 -21.60 1.47 26.31
N ASP A 419 -20.61 2.09 26.95
CA ASP A 419 -19.75 1.44 27.96
C ASP A 419 -20.46 1.09 29.27
N TYR A 420 -21.62 1.70 29.49
CA TYR A 420 -22.46 1.53 30.67
C TYR A 420 -23.69 0.64 30.41
N ALA A 421 -24.04 0.41 29.14
CA ALA A 421 -25.31 -0.18 28.75
C ALA A 421 -25.36 -1.69 29.04
N GLY A 422 -24.23 -2.37 28.85
CA GLY A 422 -24.12 -3.82 28.98
C GLY A 422 -24.11 -4.34 30.42
N LYS A 423 -24.00 -5.67 30.55
CA LYS A 423 -23.85 -6.35 31.86
C LYS A 423 -22.52 -5.98 32.55
N ARG A 424 -21.47 -5.88 31.75
CA ARG A 424 -20.16 -5.33 32.14
C ARG A 424 -20.23 -3.82 31.97
N ILE A 425 -19.98 -3.08 33.05
CA ILE A 425 -19.88 -1.60 33.02
C ILE A 425 -18.39 -1.28 33.01
N GLU A 426 -17.91 -0.75 31.90
CA GLU A 426 -16.49 -0.58 31.59
C GLU A 426 -16.25 0.81 30.98
N PRO A 427 -16.30 1.87 31.79
CA PRO A 427 -16.04 3.23 31.31
C PRO A 427 -14.68 3.30 30.61
N CYS A 428 -14.56 4.14 29.59
CA CYS A 428 -13.37 4.29 28.76
C CYS A 428 -12.97 3.04 27.95
N ASN A 429 -13.92 2.13 27.66
CA ASN A 429 -13.65 0.94 26.86
C ASN A 429 -13.84 1.22 25.36
N ARG A 430 -15.09 1.36 24.89
CA ARG A 430 -15.40 1.51 23.45
C ARG A 430 -14.88 2.82 22.90
N VAL A 431 -14.86 3.86 23.73
CA VAL A 431 -14.36 5.18 23.35
C VAL A 431 -12.85 5.21 23.14
N ASP A 432 -12.07 4.38 23.83
CA ASP A 432 -10.60 4.33 23.67
C ASP A 432 -10.16 3.12 22.83
N ARG A 433 -10.96 2.81 21.80
CA ARG A 433 -10.59 1.88 20.75
C ARG A 433 -10.07 2.64 19.55
N PHE A 434 -8.76 2.56 19.30
CA PHE A 434 -8.11 3.29 18.21
C PHE A 434 -7.57 2.33 17.14
N LEU A 435 -7.64 2.77 15.88
CA LEU A 435 -6.92 2.15 14.77
C LEU A 435 -6.24 3.27 13.96
N SER A 436 -5.17 2.93 13.25
CA SER A 436 -4.57 3.83 12.28
C SER A 436 -4.07 3.05 11.06
N GLY A 437 -3.96 3.70 9.92
CA GLY A 437 -3.59 3.03 8.68
C GLY A 437 -2.90 3.95 7.70
N VAL A 438 -2.42 3.36 6.62
CA VAL A 438 -1.94 4.06 5.43
C VAL A 438 -2.66 3.48 4.22
N GLY A 439 -3.14 4.34 3.32
CA GLY A 439 -3.80 3.94 2.09
C GLY A 439 -3.47 4.89 0.94
N TYR A 440 -3.35 4.36 -0.28
CA TYR A 440 -3.10 5.16 -1.49
C TYR A 440 -4.43 5.61 -2.07
N LEU A 441 -5.06 6.61 -1.44
CA LEU A 441 -6.43 7.03 -1.77
C LEU A 441 -6.55 7.75 -3.12
N ASP A 442 -5.44 8.18 -3.72
CA ASP A 442 -5.39 8.71 -5.09
C ASP A 442 -4.69 7.76 -6.07
N GLY A 443 -4.37 6.54 -5.61
CA GLY A 443 -3.62 5.54 -6.36
C GLY A 443 -2.13 5.81 -6.52
N GLU A 444 -1.59 6.93 -6.02
CA GLU A 444 -0.18 7.30 -6.21
C GLU A 444 0.56 7.64 -4.90
N ARG A 445 -0.09 8.23 -3.90
CA ARG A 445 0.55 8.75 -2.69
C ARG A 445 -0.05 8.20 -1.41
N PRO A 446 0.72 8.09 -0.32
CA PRO A 446 0.22 7.59 0.96
C PRO A 446 -0.60 8.63 1.71
N TYR A 447 -1.77 8.22 2.20
CA TYR A 447 -2.63 9.00 3.09
C TYR A 447 -2.68 8.34 4.45
N LEU A 448 -2.70 9.17 5.49
CA LEU A 448 -2.85 8.73 6.87
C LEU A 448 -4.33 8.52 7.22
N ILE A 449 -4.66 7.34 7.74
CA ILE A 449 -6.01 7.00 8.21
C ILE A 449 -6.02 6.96 9.73
N ILE A 450 -6.95 7.68 10.38
CA ILE A 450 -7.11 7.74 11.84
C ILE A 450 -8.52 7.33 12.22
N CYS A 451 -8.65 6.39 13.15
CA CYS A 451 -9.95 5.85 13.56
C CYS A 451 -10.18 5.93 15.08
N ARG A 452 -11.47 6.02 15.47
CA ARG A 452 -11.94 5.88 16.84
C ARG A 452 -13.25 5.11 16.88
N GLY A 453 -13.30 4.04 17.69
CA GLY A 453 -14.47 3.21 17.90
C GLY A 453 -14.78 2.23 16.76
N TYR A 454 -15.32 1.07 17.12
CA TYR A 454 -15.79 0.07 16.15
C TYR A 454 -16.94 -0.82 16.68
N TYR A 455 -17.08 -1.00 18.00
CA TYR A 455 -18.19 -1.77 18.58
C TYR A 455 -19.55 -1.07 18.49
N THR A 456 -19.56 0.26 18.54
CA THR A 456 -20.76 1.10 18.48
C THR A 456 -20.49 2.25 17.52
N ARG A 457 -20.34 3.50 17.99
CA ARG A 457 -19.93 4.61 17.13
C ARG A 457 -18.58 4.30 16.49
N THR A 458 -18.48 4.59 15.20
CA THR A 458 -17.29 4.39 14.37
C THR A 458 -16.96 5.69 13.68
N CYS A 459 -15.72 6.14 13.84
CA CYS A 459 -15.22 7.37 13.27
C CYS A 459 -13.92 7.12 12.52
N ILE A 460 -13.78 7.67 11.30
CA ILE A 460 -12.62 7.48 10.42
C ILE A 460 -12.30 8.81 9.73
N ALA A 461 -11.04 9.25 9.76
CA ALA A 461 -10.57 10.44 9.04
C ALA A 461 -9.37 10.08 8.17
N ALA A 462 -9.31 10.67 6.97
CA ALA A 462 -8.15 10.60 6.10
C ALA A 462 -7.45 11.95 6.02
N TYR A 463 -6.12 11.92 6.14
CA TYR A 463 -5.25 13.07 5.99
C TYR A 463 -4.23 12.84 4.89
N HIS A 464 -4.08 13.84 4.02
CA HIS A 464 -2.87 14.00 3.23
C HIS A 464 -1.88 14.82 4.05
N PHE A 465 -0.59 14.49 4.02
CA PHE A 465 0.42 15.26 4.75
C PHE A 465 1.44 15.84 3.78
N ILE A 466 1.04 16.86 3.04
CA ILE A 466 1.91 17.54 2.08
C ILE A 466 2.36 18.88 2.62
N ASN A 467 3.51 19.39 2.16
CA ASN A 467 4.08 20.65 2.62
C ASN A 467 4.28 20.71 4.16
N ASN A 468 4.53 19.57 4.80
CA ASN A 468 4.69 19.45 6.25
C ASN A 468 3.46 19.89 7.07
N ALA A 469 2.25 19.66 6.54
CA ALA A 469 1.00 19.97 7.22
C ALA A 469 -0.09 18.91 6.97
N PHE A 470 -0.92 18.66 8.00
CA PHE A 470 -2.13 17.86 7.88
C PHE A 470 -3.17 18.59 7.03
N GLU A 471 -3.57 17.97 5.94
CA GLU A 471 -4.71 18.36 5.10
C GLU A 471 -5.80 17.28 5.24
N GLU A 472 -6.91 17.61 5.90
CA GLU A 472 -8.06 16.70 6.02
C GLU A 472 -8.71 16.51 4.64
N VAL A 473 -8.77 15.27 4.17
CA VAL A 473 -9.38 14.92 2.87
C VAL A 473 -10.87 14.68 3.05
N TRP A 474 -11.20 13.81 4.00
CA TRP A 474 -12.58 13.50 4.39
C TRP A 474 -12.62 12.98 5.83
N LYS A 475 -13.83 13.00 6.38
CA LYS A 475 -14.11 12.56 7.75
C LYS A 475 -15.49 11.92 7.83
N ILE A 476 -15.54 10.72 8.41
CA ILE A 476 -16.71 9.86 8.54
C ILE A 476 -17.02 9.68 10.03
N ASP A 477 -18.30 9.73 10.37
CA ASP A 477 -18.81 9.48 11.71
C ASP A 477 -20.17 8.79 11.62
N SER A 478 -20.26 7.55 12.12
CA SER A 478 -21.54 6.83 12.16
C SER A 478 -22.58 7.48 13.08
N GLY A 479 -22.15 8.37 13.98
CA GLY A 479 -22.92 8.81 15.12
C GLY A 479 -23.07 7.71 16.17
N HIS A 480 -23.62 8.09 17.33
CA HIS A 480 -23.87 7.16 18.44
C HIS A 480 -25.06 6.26 18.13
N ILE A 481 -25.03 5.01 18.61
CA ILE A 481 -26.21 4.14 18.58
C ILE A 481 -27.23 4.69 19.58
N PRO A 482 -28.48 4.97 19.19
CA PRO A 482 -29.51 5.44 20.10
C PRO A 482 -29.78 4.42 21.21
N MET A 483 -29.68 4.86 22.47
CA MET A 483 -30.03 4.07 23.65
C MET A 483 -31.23 4.70 24.35
N ASP A 484 -32.16 3.86 24.81
CA ASP A 484 -33.30 4.29 25.62
C ASP A 484 -32.92 4.51 27.09
N ASN A 485 -31.88 3.82 27.56
CA ASN A 485 -31.26 4.02 28.87
C ASN A 485 -29.75 3.70 28.79
N PRO A 486 -28.85 4.64 29.12
CA PRO A 486 -27.41 4.40 28.98
C PRO A 486 -26.83 3.44 30.04
N PHE A 487 -27.56 3.14 31.12
CA PHE A 487 -27.12 2.20 32.16
C PHE A 487 -27.73 0.80 32.01
N ASP A 488 -28.74 0.66 31.16
CA ASP A 488 -29.47 -0.60 30.93
C ASP A 488 -30.29 -0.51 29.63
N ASN A 489 -29.60 -0.48 28.49
CA ASN A 489 -30.22 -0.28 27.18
C ASN A 489 -31.04 -1.50 26.75
N HIS A 490 -32.32 -1.28 26.40
CA HIS A 490 -33.22 -2.29 25.83
C HIS A 490 -33.65 -1.96 24.40
N SER A 491 -33.11 -0.87 23.83
CA SER A 491 -33.29 -0.50 22.42
C SER A 491 -32.81 -1.61 21.48
N THR A 492 -33.56 -1.84 20.41
CA THR A 492 -33.20 -2.74 19.30
C THR A 492 -32.39 -2.04 18.21
N GLU A 493 -32.09 -0.75 18.36
CA GLU A 493 -31.30 0.03 17.41
C GLU A 493 -29.86 -0.49 17.36
N VAL A 494 -29.35 -0.71 16.14
CA VAL A 494 -27.99 -1.19 15.89
C VAL A 494 -27.19 -0.27 14.98
N ASN A 495 -27.82 0.78 14.45
CA ASN A 495 -27.19 1.78 13.62
C ASN A 495 -26.91 3.05 14.44
N GLY A 496 -25.83 3.72 14.10
CA GLY A 496 -25.57 5.06 14.61
C GLY A 496 -26.57 6.09 14.05
N THR A 497 -26.62 7.27 14.67
CA THR A 497 -27.56 8.34 14.30
C THR A 497 -27.30 8.99 12.95
N ASP A 498 -26.14 8.78 12.33
CA ASP A 498 -25.84 9.37 11.03
C ASP A 498 -26.61 8.65 9.89
N PRO A 499 -27.33 9.37 9.01
CA PRO A 499 -28.15 8.75 7.97
C PRO A 499 -27.33 8.08 6.86
N GLN A 500 -26.08 8.50 6.62
CA GLN A 500 -25.23 7.95 5.56
C GLN A 500 -24.31 6.85 6.11
N TYR A 501 -23.75 7.07 7.29
CA TYR A 501 -22.70 6.23 7.86
C TYR A 501 -23.16 5.41 9.08
N GLY A 502 -24.40 5.56 9.54
CA GLY A 502 -24.91 4.88 10.73
C GLY A 502 -24.81 3.36 10.67
N THR A 503 -24.81 2.76 9.48
CA THR A 503 -24.65 1.31 9.30
C THR A 503 -23.22 0.81 9.57
N LEU A 504 -22.21 1.68 9.61
CA LEU A 504 -20.84 1.33 10.00
C LEU A 504 -20.73 0.93 11.47
N ALA A 505 -21.62 1.43 12.31
CA ALA A 505 -21.57 1.17 13.74
C ALA A 505 -21.56 -0.34 14.03
N GLY A 506 -20.61 -0.83 14.84
CA GLY A 506 -20.53 -2.25 15.20
C GLY A 506 -19.90 -3.19 14.17
N GLN A 507 -19.32 -2.68 13.08
CA GLN A 507 -18.72 -3.51 12.02
C GLN A 507 -17.19 -3.66 12.12
N GLY A 508 -16.49 -2.72 12.74
CA GLY A 508 -15.02 -2.71 12.70
C GLY A 508 -14.39 -3.82 13.53
N ASN A 509 -13.20 -4.24 13.13
CA ASN A 509 -12.39 -5.24 13.83
C ASN A 509 -11.34 -4.58 14.74
N HIS A 510 -10.54 -5.39 15.41
CA HIS A 510 -9.28 -4.96 16.04
C HIS A 510 -8.13 -4.72 15.05
N SER A 511 -8.44 -4.47 13.78
CA SER A 511 -7.52 -4.13 12.71
C SER A 511 -8.26 -3.45 11.56
N LEU A 512 -7.51 -2.99 10.57
CA LEU A 512 -8.00 -2.52 9.27
C LEU A 512 -7.07 -3.05 8.17
N SER A 513 -7.49 -2.98 6.91
CA SER A 513 -6.63 -3.17 5.74
C SER A 513 -6.90 -2.07 4.73
N CYS A 514 -5.92 -1.73 3.90
CA CYS A 514 -6.11 -0.84 2.75
C CYS A 514 -5.70 -1.57 1.47
N VAL A 515 -6.59 -1.61 0.47
CA VAL A 515 -6.37 -2.32 -0.81
C VAL A 515 -7.38 -1.83 -1.85
N ASP A 516 -6.97 -1.80 -3.12
CA ASP A 516 -7.84 -1.57 -4.28
C ASP A 516 -8.72 -2.80 -4.52
N ILE A 517 -9.95 -2.77 -4.01
CA ILE A 517 -10.91 -3.88 -4.11
C ILE A 517 -11.89 -3.72 -5.26
N ASP A 518 -12.04 -2.51 -5.79
CA ASP A 518 -12.93 -2.22 -6.90
C ASP A 518 -12.20 -1.94 -8.22
N GLY A 519 -10.88 -2.05 -8.27
CA GLY A 519 -10.07 -2.00 -9.48
C GLY A 519 -10.00 -0.63 -10.15
N ASP A 520 -10.31 0.45 -9.44
CA ASP A 520 -10.14 1.82 -9.93
C ASP A 520 -8.70 2.36 -9.76
N GLY A 521 -7.85 1.60 -9.05
CA GLY A 521 -6.44 1.89 -8.79
C GLY A 521 -6.19 2.69 -7.51
N CYS A 522 -7.23 3.15 -6.82
CA CYS A 522 -7.16 3.74 -5.49
C CYS A 522 -7.39 2.66 -4.43
N MET A 523 -6.91 2.88 -3.21
CA MET A 523 -7.15 1.93 -2.11
C MET A 523 -8.37 2.29 -1.29
N GLU A 524 -9.20 1.29 -1.02
CA GLU A 524 -10.32 1.36 -0.07
C GLU A 524 -9.84 1.01 1.34
N ILE A 525 -10.63 1.40 2.35
CA ILE A 525 -10.41 1.01 3.75
C ILE A 525 -11.35 -0.13 4.10
N ILE A 526 -10.78 -1.30 4.38
CA ILE A 526 -11.50 -2.49 4.82
C ILE A 526 -11.55 -2.48 6.35
N TYR A 527 -12.75 -2.26 6.88
CA TYR A 527 -12.99 -2.02 8.30
C TYR A 527 -13.88 -3.13 8.87
N GLY A 528 -13.33 -4.36 8.91
CA GLY A 528 -14.02 -5.56 9.39
C GLY A 528 -15.20 -5.97 8.51
N GLY A 529 -16.41 -5.79 9.03
CA GLY A 529 -17.68 -6.07 8.34
C GLY A 529 -18.06 -5.06 7.25
N ALA A 530 -17.28 -4.01 7.00
CA ALA A 530 -17.59 -2.94 6.05
C ALA A 530 -16.38 -2.49 5.22
N ALA A 531 -16.63 -1.80 4.11
CA ALA A 531 -15.61 -1.17 3.26
C ALA A 531 -15.98 0.29 2.96
N ILE A 532 -14.97 1.17 3.03
CA ILE A 532 -15.07 2.60 2.76
C ILE A 532 -14.26 2.89 1.50
N ASP A 533 -14.86 3.63 0.58
CA ASP A 533 -14.29 4.07 -0.69
C ASP A 533 -13.08 5.01 -0.48
N HIS A 534 -12.18 5.11 -1.45
CA HIS A 534 -11.02 5.99 -1.38
C HIS A 534 -11.41 7.47 -1.16
N ASP A 535 -12.59 7.88 -1.63
CA ASP A 535 -13.15 9.23 -1.48
C ASP A 535 -13.96 9.46 -0.18
N GLY A 536 -14.03 8.45 0.69
CA GLY A 536 -14.72 8.49 1.98
C GLY A 536 -16.21 8.10 1.92
N ARG A 537 -16.74 7.70 0.77
CA ARG A 537 -18.08 7.12 0.69
C ARG A 537 -18.11 5.73 1.33
N LEU A 538 -19.28 5.36 1.85
CA LEU A 538 -19.51 3.98 2.28
C LEU A 538 -19.79 3.11 1.04
N LEU A 539 -18.86 2.23 0.65
CA LEU A 539 -19.11 1.25 -0.42
C LEU A 539 -20.17 0.25 0.04
N TYR A 540 -19.94 -0.41 1.17
CA TYR A 540 -20.93 -1.26 1.80
C TYR A 540 -20.66 -1.48 3.29
N SER A 541 -21.72 -1.86 4.00
CA SER A 541 -21.69 -2.43 5.35
C SER A 541 -22.46 -3.75 5.29
N SER A 542 -21.82 -4.88 5.61
CA SER A 542 -22.39 -6.21 5.34
C SER A 542 -23.44 -6.64 6.35
N TRP A 543 -24.50 -7.26 5.83
CA TRP A 543 -25.60 -7.87 6.59
C TRP A 543 -25.98 -9.21 5.98
N ASP A 544 -26.50 -10.10 6.81
CA ASP A 544 -27.17 -11.31 6.35
C ASP A 544 -28.21 -11.78 7.36
N LYS A 545 -28.90 -12.88 7.07
CA LYS A 545 -29.95 -13.44 7.91
C LYS A 545 -29.37 -14.42 8.92
N LEU A 546 -29.74 -14.22 10.18
CA LEU A 546 -29.64 -15.25 11.22
C LEU A 546 -30.47 -16.48 10.84
N PRO A 547 -30.24 -17.66 11.45
CA PRO A 547 -31.09 -18.83 11.26
C PRO A 547 -32.59 -18.59 11.53
N SER A 548 -32.91 -17.59 12.36
CA SER A 548 -34.28 -17.13 12.62
C SER A 548 -34.94 -16.41 11.43
N GLY A 549 -34.17 -16.04 10.40
CA GLY A 549 -34.59 -15.22 9.26
C GLY A 549 -34.47 -13.71 9.49
N GLN A 550 -34.12 -13.27 10.71
CA GLN A 550 -33.88 -11.86 11.03
C GLN A 550 -32.58 -11.36 10.41
N LEU A 551 -32.61 -10.18 9.80
CA LEU A 551 -31.42 -9.53 9.27
C LEU A 551 -30.54 -9.01 10.42
N ALA A 552 -29.25 -9.31 10.38
CA ALA A 552 -28.25 -8.86 11.34
C ALA A 552 -26.95 -8.46 10.62
N LYS A 553 -26.18 -7.58 11.25
CA LYS A 553 -24.83 -7.22 10.79
C LYS A 553 -23.94 -8.45 10.91
N LEU A 554 -22.97 -8.57 10.02
CA LEU A 554 -21.88 -9.54 10.21
C LEU A 554 -21.11 -9.23 11.51
N GLY A 555 -20.88 -7.94 11.77
CA GLY A 555 -20.43 -7.45 13.06
C GLY A 555 -18.91 -7.45 13.24
N HIS A 556 -18.50 -7.18 14.48
CA HIS A 556 -17.11 -7.13 14.92
C HIS A 556 -16.42 -8.51 14.87
N GLY A 557 -15.11 -8.51 14.59
CA GLY A 557 -14.24 -9.66 14.62
C GLY A 557 -12.80 -9.39 15.10
N ASP A 558 -12.12 -10.47 15.46
CA ASP A 558 -10.75 -10.47 15.99
C ASP A 558 -9.65 -10.67 14.93
N ALA A 559 -10.01 -11.18 13.75
CA ALA A 559 -9.06 -11.44 12.66
C ALA A 559 -9.72 -11.32 11.28
N MET A 560 -9.00 -10.70 10.34
CA MET A 560 -9.40 -10.61 8.93
C MET A 560 -8.18 -10.63 8.02
N HIS A 561 -8.38 -11.18 6.81
CA HIS A 561 -7.36 -11.31 5.78
C HIS A 561 -7.94 -10.89 4.45
N VAL A 562 -7.27 -9.95 3.77
CA VAL A 562 -7.69 -9.43 2.46
C VAL A 562 -6.58 -9.72 1.46
N ALA A 563 -6.86 -10.57 0.49
CA ALA A 563 -5.89 -11.03 -0.50
C ALA A 563 -6.61 -11.56 -1.75
N ASP A 564 -5.87 -11.80 -2.83
CA ASP A 564 -6.30 -12.67 -3.91
C ASP A 564 -6.27 -14.12 -3.37
N ILE A 565 -7.40 -14.61 -2.86
CA ILE A 565 -7.51 -15.93 -2.20
C ILE A 565 -7.85 -16.99 -3.26
N ASP A 566 -8.78 -16.67 -4.17
CA ASP A 566 -9.13 -17.51 -5.30
C ASP A 566 -8.51 -16.94 -6.59
N PRO A 567 -7.36 -17.48 -7.05
CA PRO A 567 -6.65 -16.95 -8.21
C PRO A 567 -7.45 -17.08 -9.50
N ASP A 568 -8.53 -17.86 -9.52
CA ASP A 568 -9.41 -18.02 -10.68
C ASP A 568 -10.59 -17.04 -10.67
N ARG A 569 -10.91 -16.40 -9.52
CA ARG A 569 -11.94 -15.37 -9.43
C ARG A 569 -11.33 -13.98 -9.69
N PRO A 570 -12.04 -13.09 -10.41
CA PRO A 570 -11.63 -11.70 -10.52
C PRO A 570 -11.76 -10.95 -9.19
N GLY A 571 -10.80 -10.06 -8.92
CA GLY A 571 -10.77 -9.23 -7.71
C GLY A 571 -10.18 -9.92 -6.47
N PHE A 572 -10.43 -9.33 -5.31
CA PHE A 572 -9.95 -9.79 -4.00
C PHE A 572 -11.06 -10.45 -3.17
N GLU A 573 -10.67 -11.19 -2.14
CA GLU A 573 -11.57 -11.71 -1.12
C GLU A 573 -11.18 -11.28 0.31
N ILE A 574 -12.17 -11.30 1.20
CA ILE A 574 -12.01 -11.04 2.63
C ILE A 574 -12.39 -12.33 3.39
N PHE A 575 -11.44 -12.94 4.09
CA PHE A 575 -11.71 -14.01 5.05
C PHE A 575 -11.68 -13.48 6.48
N ASN A 576 -12.76 -13.66 7.21
CA ASN A 576 -12.97 -12.99 8.49
C ASN A 576 -13.79 -13.85 9.46
N VAL A 577 -13.50 -13.75 10.75
CA VAL A 577 -14.28 -14.31 11.88
C VAL A 577 -15.07 -13.23 12.61
N PHE A 578 -16.13 -13.61 13.31
CA PHE A 578 -17.03 -12.69 14.00
C PHE A 578 -17.28 -13.10 15.46
N GLU A 579 -17.24 -12.13 16.40
CA GLU A 579 -17.38 -12.35 17.85
C GLU A 579 -18.85 -12.51 18.29
N GLY A 580 -19.80 -12.06 17.46
CA GLY A 580 -21.21 -11.95 17.84
C GLY A 580 -21.92 -13.27 18.18
N ALA A 581 -21.32 -14.43 17.86
CA ALA A 581 -21.88 -15.77 18.04
C ALA A 581 -23.35 -15.81 17.60
N SER A 582 -24.28 -16.16 18.49
CA SER A 582 -25.72 -16.22 18.17
C SER A 582 -26.33 -14.94 17.58
N ALA A 583 -25.70 -13.77 17.78
CA ALA A 583 -26.15 -12.48 17.26
C ALA A 583 -25.56 -12.11 15.88
N ALA A 584 -24.60 -12.88 15.37
CA ALA A 584 -24.02 -12.71 14.05
C ALA A 584 -24.55 -13.79 13.08
N PRO A 585 -24.80 -13.46 11.79
CA PRO A 585 -25.20 -14.46 10.78
C PRO A 585 -24.16 -15.56 10.54
N TYR A 586 -22.89 -15.26 10.82
CA TYR A 586 -21.76 -16.14 10.60
C TYR A 586 -20.81 -16.07 11.79
N GLY A 587 -20.19 -17.20 12.18
CA GLY A 587 -18.99 -17.21 13.02
C GLY A 587 -17.72 -16.94 12.20
N TYR A 588 -17.74 -17.28 10.91
CA TYR A 588 -16.71 -16.93 9.92
C TYR A 588 -17.29 -16.89 8.51
N ALA A 589 -16.69 -16.10 7.63
CA ALA A 589 -17.07 -16.06 6.22
C ALA A 589 -15.89 -15.67 5.32
N LEU A 590 -15.85 -16.26 4.13
CA LEU A 590 -15.14 -15.74 2.97
C LEU A 590 -16.11 -14.92 2.13
N ARG A 591 -15.73 -13.69 1.77
CA ARG A 591 -16.57 -12.74 1.04
C ARG A 591 -15.83 -12.16 -0.16
N LYS A 592 -16.56 -11.82 -1.21
CA LYS A 592 -16.03 -10.95 -2.28
C LYS A 592 -15.69 -9.59 -1.67
N ALA A 593 -14.48 -9.09 -1.91
CA ALA A 593 -14.04 -7.82 -1.33
C ALA A 593 -14.81 -6.62 -1.89
N GLU A 594 -15.08 -6.58 -3.20
CA GLU A 594 -15.75 -5.45 -3.88
C GLU A 594 -17.17 -5.14 -3.36
N ASN A 595 -17.92 -6.15 -2.93
CA ASN A 595 -19.34 -5.98 -2.58
C ASN A 595 -19.79 -6.69 -1.29
N GLY A 596 -18.88 -7.38 -0.59
CA GLY A 596 -19.16 -8.06 0.67
C GLY A 596 -20.03 -9.31 0.56
N ASN A 597 -20.38 -9.77 -0.65
CA ASN A 597 -21.19 -10.97 -0.84
C ASN A 597 -20.45 -12.20 -0.30
N VAL A 598 -21.14 -12.99 0.52
CA VAL A 598 -20.59 -14.22 1.11
C VAL A 598 -20.45 -15.29 0.03
N ILE A 599 -19.25 -15.84 -0.09
CA ILE A 599 -18.93 -16.99 -0.95
C ILE A 599 -19.23 -18.28 -0.17
N PHE A 600 -18.69 -18.38 1.04
CA PHE A 600 -19.05 -19.40 2.00
C PHE A 600 -18.86 -18.87 3.43
N GLY A 601 -19.56 -19.49 4.38
CA GLY A 601 -19.47 -19.18 5.81
C GLY A 601 -20.43 -20.06 6.58
N GLU A 602 -20.20 -20.20 7.88
CA GLU A 602 -21.06 -20.99 8.77
C GLU A 602 -21.50 -20.17 9.98
N TYR A 603 -22.74 -20.40 10.42
CA TYR A 603 -23.27 -19.85 11.66
C TYR A 603 -22.65 -20.57 12.87
N GLU A 604 -22.29 -19.82 13.91
CA GLU A 604 -21.82 -20.37 15.18
C GLU A 604 -22.70 -19.83 16.30
N GLU A 605 -23.46 -20.73 16.95
CA GLU A 605 -24.46 -20.35 17.95
C GLU A 605 -23.83 -19.92 19.28
N ALA A 606 -22.76 -20.60 19.70
CA ALA A 606 -22.33 -20.55 21.10
C ALA A 606 -20.92 -20.00 21.29
N ARG A 607 -20.02 -20.19 20.32
CA ARG A 607 -18.61 -19.83 20.45
C ARG A 607 -18.30 -18.50 19.79
N ASP A 608 -17.47 -17.72 20.44
CA ASP A 608 -16.67 -16.69 19.78
C ASP A 608 -15.49 -17.38 19.09
N LEU A 609 -15.42 -17.28 17.76
CA LEU A 609 -14.34 -17.83 16.95
C LEU A 609 -13.26 -16.77 16.72
N GLY A 610 -12.54 -16.38 17.77
CA GLY A 610 -11.63 -15.24 17.70
C GLY A 610 -10.38 -15.36 16.80
N ARG A 611 -10.22 -16.38 15.95
CA ARG A 611 -9.04 -16.53 15.06
C ARG A 611 -9.31 -17.28 13.75
N CYS A 612 -8.83 -16.71 12.65
CA CYS A 612 -8.71 -17.35 11.34
C CYS A 612 -7.43 -16.95 10.63
N MET A 613 -7.12 -17.62 9.52
CA MET A 613 -5.94 -17.36 8.69
C MET A 613 -6.15 -17.84 7.26
N ILE A 614 -5.35 -17.31 6.33
CA ILE A 614 -5.27 -17.77 4.94
C ILE A 614 -3.83 -18.11 4.54
N GLY A 615 -3.66 -18.96 3.54
CA GLY A 615 -2.34 -19.26 2.96
C GLY A 615 -2.30 -20.53 2.11
N ASP A 616 -1.27 -20.64 1.28
CA ASP A 616 -0.93 -21.87 0.57
C ASP A 616 -0.21 -22.83 1.53
N VAL A 617 -1.00 -23.68 2.17
CA VAL A 617 -0.53 -24.63 3.20
C VAL A 617 -0.75 -26.08 2.77
N LEU A 618 -1.66 -26.33 1.82
CA LEU A 618 -1.97 -27.65 1.26
C LEU A 618 -1.91 -27.59 -0.28
N PRO A 619 -1.57 -28.69 -0.98
CA PRO A 619 -1.38 -28.68 -2.43
C PRO A 619 -2.74 -28.64 -3.16
N GLN A 620 -3.49 -27.57 -2.97
CA GLN A 620 -4.75 -27.25 -3.64
C GLN A 620 -4.63 -25.83 -4.20
N ARG A 621 -5.16 -25.61 -5.40
CA ARG A 621 -5.19 -24.28 -6.02
C ARG A 621 -5.97 -23.29 -5.15
N GLY A 622 -5.46 -22.07 -5.04
CA GLY A 622 -6.00 -21.05 -4.16
C GLY A 622 -5.42 -21.09 -2.74
N LEU A 623 -5.55 -20.00 -2.01
CA LEU A 623 -5.15 -19.94 -0.61
C LEU A 623 -6.20 -20.71 0.22
N GLN A 624 -5.75 -21.63 1.07
CA GLN A 624 -6.64 -22.27 2.03
C GLN A 624 -7.06 -21.28 3.10
N CYS A 625 -8.27 -21.44 3.60
CA CYS A 625 -8.85 -20.64 4.67
C CYS A 625 -9.04 -21.54 5.89
N TRP A 626 -8.54 -21.20 7.07
CA TRP A 626 -8.77 -22.01 8.26
C TRP A 626 -9.17 -21.20 9.49
N VAL A 627 -9.98 -21.85 10.33
CA VAL A 627 -10.52 -21.26 11.57
C VAL A 627 -10.18 -22.20 12.71
N ASN A 628 -9.62 -21.62 13.77
CA ASN A 628 -9.22 -22.40 14.94
C ASN A 628 -10.42 -23.19 15.50
N THR A 629 -10.22 -24.46 15.85
CA THR A 629 -11.25 -25.40 16.35
C THR A 629 -12.36 -25.80 15.35
N ILE A 630 -12.27 -25.36 14.08
CA ILE A 630 -13.20 -25.76 13.02
C ILE A 630 -12.50 -26.64 11.98
N GLY A 631 -11.44 -26.12 11.35
CA GLY A 631 -10.72 -26.84 10.30
C GLY A 631 -10.19 -25.93 9.20
N THR A 632 -9.60 -26.56 8.19
CA THR A 632 -8.97 -25.94 7.01
C THR A 632 -9.80 -26.25 5.77
N PHE A 633 -10.15 -25.22 5.01
CA PHE A 633 -10.99 -25.26 3.82
C PHE A 633 -10.20 -24.85 2.58
N ASP A 634 -10.64 -25.27 1.40
CA ASP A 634 -10.24 -24.62 0.15
C ASP A 634 -10.91 -23.24 0.00
N CYS A 635 -10.51 -22.48 -1.03
CA CYS A 635 -11.06 -21.16 -1.33
C CYS A 635 -12.54 -21.17 -1.79
N HIS A 636 -13.19 -22.34 -1.84
CA HIS A 636 -14.60 -22.51 -2.18
C HIS A 636 -15.44 -23.05 -1.00
N GLY A 637 -14.83 -23.28 0.16
CA GLY A 637 -15.52 -23.72 1.37
C GLY A 637 -15.61 -25.24 1.54
N ARG A 638 -14.88 -26.04 0.75
CA ARG A 638 -14.79 -27.48 1.00
C ARG A 638 -13.80 -27.72 2.13
N LEU A 639 -14.26 -28.36 3.21
CA LEU A 639 -13.39 -28.79 4.30
C LEU A 639 -12.35 -29.81 3.76
N LEU A 640 -11.08 -29.51 3.96
CA LEU A 640 -9.94 -30.34 3.55
C LEU A 640 -9.38 -31.15 4.73
N GLU A 641 -9.22 -30.49 5.88
CA GLU A 641 -8.61 -31.07 7.09
C GLU A 641 -9.33 -30.53 8.33
N GLU A 642 -9.62 -31.38 9.31
CA GLU A 642 -10.15 -30.93 10.61
C GLU A 642 -9.05 -30.28 11.47
N LYS A 643 -7.80 -30.70 11.28
CA LYS A 643 -6.64 -30.13 11.96
C LYS A 643 -6.24 -28.82 11.29
N THR A 644 -5.98 -27.80 12.10
CA THR A 644 -5.46 -26.52 11.64
C THR A 644 -3.98 -26.36 11.97
N LEU A 645 -3.30 -25.51 11.20
CA LEU A 645 -2.07 -24.85 11.65
C LEU A 645 -2.39 -23.82 12.76
N GLY A 646 -1.35 -23.15 13.25
CA GLY A 646 -1.51 -21.94 14.07
C GLY A 646 -2.32 -20.85 13.37
N THR A 647 -2.81 -19.86 14.13
CA THR A 647 -3.70 -18.79 13.62
C THR A 647 -3.26 -17.41 14.13
N ASN A 648 -1.94 -17.18 14.13
CA ASN A 648 -1.33 -15.95 14.64
C ASN A 648 -0.81 -15.07 13.49
N MET A 649 0.36 -15.38 12.93
CA MET A 649 0.96 -14.66 11.80
C MET A 649 1.38 -15.64 10.72
N SER A 650 1.11 -15.32 9.46
CA SER A 650 1.72 -16.02 8.33
C SER A 650 3.11 -15.42 8.05
N ILE A 651 3.98 -16.22 7.43
CA ILE A 651 5.31 -15.81 6.97
C ILE A 651 5.70 -16.62 5.72
N ARG A 652 6.26 -15.94 4.72
CA ARG A 652 6.83 -16.48 3.49
C ARG A 652 8.32 -16.67 3.67
N TYR A 653 8.66 -17.62 4.54
CA TYR A 653 10.03 -17.85 4.98
C TYR A 653 10.80 -18.75 4.01
N ARG A 654 10.11 -19.68 3.35
CA ARG A 654 10.74 -20.67 2.46
C ARG A 654 10.81 -20.21 1.00
N PRO A 655 11.73 -20.79 0.21
CA PRO A 655 11.96 -20.36 -1.17
C PRO A 655 10.87 -20.80 -2.16
N ASP A 656 9.90 -21.61 -1.76
CA ASP A 656 8.89 -22.23 -2.65
C ASP A 656 7.54 -21.49 -2.68
N PHE A 657 7.47 -20.26 -2.13
CA PHE A 657 6.27 -19.43 -2.02
C PHE A 657 5.13 -20.02 -1.18
N THR A 658 5.32 -21.18 -0.56
CA THR A 658 4.34 -21.73 0.38
C THR A 658 4.24 -20.87 1.63
N THR A 659 3.10 -20.97 2.31
CA THR A 659 2.85 -20.23 3.55
C THR A 659 3.31 -21.04 4.77
N GLN A 660 4.19 -20.43 5.56
CA GLN A 660 4.46 -20.88 6.92
C GLN A 660 3.70 -20.00 7.92
N VAL A 661 3.59 -20.47 9.16
CA VAL A 661 2.86 -19.77 10.22
C VAL A 661 3.75 -19.68 11.45
N ILE A 662 3.84 -18.49 12.02
CA ILE A 662 4.46 -18.24 13.31
C ILE A 662 3.44 -18.60 14.37
N ASP A 663 3.31 -19.89 14.63
CA ASP A 663 2.66 -20.48 15.79
C ASP A 663 2.64 -22.02 15.66
N GLY A 664 2.68 -22.72 16.80
CA GLY A 664 2.51 -24.15 17.03
C GLY A 664 2.34 -24.39 18.54
N THR A 665 2.27 -25.64 19.02
CA THR A 665 2.03 -26.02 20.44
C THR A 665 2.84 -25.28 21.54
N ASP A 666 3.84 -24.46 21.20
CA ASP A 666 4.80 -23.76 22.07
C ASP A 666 4.25 -22.53 22.84
N TYR A 667 3.34 -21.72 22.28
CA TYR A 667 2.79 -20.54 22.99
C TYR A 667 1.75 -20.92 24.05
N LEU A 668 0.98 -21.99 23.80
CA LEU A 668 0.07 -22.60 24.78
C LEU A 668 0.82 -23.33 25.90
N THR A 669 2.12 -23.62 25.71
CA THR A 669 3.01 -24.28 26.69
C THR A 669 4.07 -23.35 27.29
N GLU A 670 3.76 -22.06 27.45
CA GLU A 670 4.52 -21.00 28.18
C GLU A 670 5.85 -20.50 27.59
N LYS A 671 6.47 -21.17 26.61
CA LYS A 671 7.75 -20.69 26.08
C LYS A 671 7.59 -19.53 25.10
N GLY A 672 6.63 -19.60 24.16
CA GLY A 672 6.31 -18.50 23.25
C GLY A 672 7.54 -17.92 22.56
N SER A 673 8.37 -18.76 21.93
CA SER A 673 9.68 -18.36 21.41
C SER A 673 9.64 -17.71 20.01
N GLY A 674 8.55 -17.91 19.26
CA GLY A 674 8.39 -17.46 17.87
C GLY A 674 8.63 -18.55 16.82
N VAL A 675 8.25 -19.81 17.13
CA VAL A 675 8.44 -20.96 16.24
C VAL A 675 7.74 -20.77 14.90
N ILE A 676 8.44 -21.04 13.80
CA ILE A 676 7.86 -21.11 12.44
C ILE A 676 7.51 -22.56 12.14
N ASN A 677 6.26 -22.82 11.78
CA ASN A 677 5.77 -24.13 11.36
C ASN A 677 5.25 -24.12 9.93
N ASP A 678 5.41 -25.26 9.28
CA ASP A 678 4.93 -25.59 7.95
C ASP A 678 3.94 -26.76 8.07
N PHE A 679 2.78 -26.68 7.40
CA PHE A 679 1.74 -27.71 7.50
C PHE A 679 2.28 -29.07 7.07
N ARG A 680 3.08 -29.09 6.01
CA ARG A 680 3.54 -30.28 5.29
C ARG A 680 4.84 -30.83 5.89
N GLN A 681 5.72 -29.95 6.36
CA GLN A 681 7.08 -30.30 6.77
C GLN A 681 7.35 -30.16 8.27
N GLY A 682 6.39 -29.64 9.04
CA GLY A 682 6.52 -29.47 10.49
C GLY A 682 7.31 -28.22 10.87
N THR A 683 8.09 -28.28 11.94
CA THR A 683 8.81 -27.11 12.45
C THR A 683 9.99 -26.73 11.55
N VAL A 684 10.00 -25.47 11.09
CA VAL A 684 11.02 -24.90 10.20
C VAL A 684 12.11 -24.15 10.99
N LEU A 685 11.71 -23.38 11.99
CA LEU A 685 12.62 -22.61 12.84
C LEU A 685 12.18 -22.67 14.30
N ILE A 686 13.13 -22.92 15.20
CA ILE A 686 12.94 -22.77 16.66
C ILE A 686 13.88 -21.68 17.14
N PRO A 687 13.37 -20.44 17.35
CA PRO A 687 14.17 -19.38 17.94
C PRO A 687 14.62 -19.72 19.37
N ASN A 688 15.88 -19.39 19.69
CA ASN A 688 16.46 -19.61 21.02
C ASN A 688 16.64 -18.28 21.76
N ASP A 689 16.37 -18.27 23.07
CA ASP A 689 16.48 -17.07 23.95
C ASP A 689 15.64 -15.86 23.46
N THR A 690 14.48 -16.14 22.90
CA THR A 690 13.55 -15.14 22.39
C THR A 690 12.16 -15.31 22.97
N LYS A 691 11.34 -14.27 22.83
CA LYS A 691 9.94 -14.25 23.25
C LYS A 691 9.07 -13.54 22.22
N THR A 692 7.84 -14.02 22.06
CA THR A 692 6.74 -13.29 21.43
C THR A 692 6.12 -12.30 22.43
N ASN A 693 5.24 -11.45 21.90
CA ASN A 693 4.63 -10.32 22.59
C ASN A 693 3.11 -10.53 22.80
N ASN A 694 2.50 -9.60 23.53
CA ASN A 694 1.03 -9.48 23.66
C ASN A 694 0.33 -10.72 24.26
N GLY A 695 1.01 -11.43 25.17
CA GLY A 695 0.45 -12.56 25.92
C GLY A 695 0.00 -13.71 25.01
N THR A 696 -1.29 -14.07 25.08
CA THR A 696 -1.87 -15.16 24.27
C THR A 696 -2.08 -14.78 22.80
N LYS A 697 -1.95 -13.49 22.44
CA LYS A 697 -1.88 -13.10 21.01
C LYS A 697 -0.62 -13.67 20.37
N GLY A 698 0.49 -13.66 21.10
CA GLY A 698 1.72 -14.37 20.74
C GLY A 698 2.44 -13.76 19.55
N ASN A 699 2.27 -12.46 19.32
CA ASN A 699 2.78 -11.80 18.12
C ASN A 699 4.32 -11.78 18.10
N PRO A 700 4.97 -11.94 16.93
CA PRO A 700 6.33 -11.46 16.75
C PRO A 700 6.38 -9.93 16.95
N ALA A 701 7.58 -9.35 17.02
CA ALA A 701 7.70 -7.90 16.97
C ALA A 701 7.33 -7.37 15.58
N LEU A 702 7.78 -8.07 14.53
CA LEU A 702 7.41 -7.82 13.14
C LEU A 702 7.65 -9.07 12.26
N VAL A 703 6.84 -9.22 11.23
CA VAL A 703 7.14 -10.03 10.04
C VAL A 703 7.22 -9.09 8.85
N VAL A 704 8.34 -9.10 8.13
CA VAL A 704 8.61 -8.12 7.05
C VAL A 704 9.71 -8.62 6.11
N ASP A 705 9.64 -8.36 4.82
CA ASP A 705 10.82 -8.35 3.92
C ASP A 705 11.66 -7.12 4.27
N LEU A 706 12.60 -7.28 5.22
CA LEU A 706 13.39 -6.17 5.72
C LEU A 706 14.59 -5.90 4.82
N PHE A 707 15.23 -6.95 4.31
CA PHE A 707 16.41 -6.94 3.47
C PHE A 707 16.56 -8.30 2.79
N GLY A 708 17.63 -8.52 2.02
CA GLY A 708 17.79 -9.77 1.30
C GLY A 708 16.84 -9.84 0.12
N ASP A 709 16.43 -11.05 -0.26
CA ASP A 709 15.48 -11.23 -1.36
C ASP A 709 14.03 -11.13 -0.83
N TYR A 710 13.04 -11.52 -1.63
CA TYR A 710 11.61 -11.37 -1.32
C TYR A 710 11.10 -12.10 -0.08
N ARG A 711 11.91 -12.95 0.56
CA ARG A 711 11.48 -13.74 1.72
C ARG A 711 11.40 -12.85 2.94
N GLU A 712 10.43 -13.15 3.80
CA GLU A 712 10.18 -12.32 4.97
C GLU A 712 11.09 -12.72 6.13
N GLU A 713 11.67 -11.73 6.79
CA GLU A 713 12.35 -11.87 8.07
C GLU A 713 11.36 -11.99 9.24
N LEU A 714 11.76 -12.79 10.23
CA LEU A 714 11.13 -12.82 11.55
C LEU A 714 11.91 -11.94 12.52
N ILE A 715 11.25 -10.93 13.10
CA ILE A 715 11.81 -10.11 14.17
C ILE A 715 11.13 -10.45 15.49
N VAL A 716 11.92 -10.89 16.47
CA VAL A 716 11.47 -11.20 17.84
C VAL A 716 12.41 -10.59 18.85
N ARG A 717 11.91 -10.23 20.04
CA ARG A 717 12.79 -9.74 21.11
C ARG A 717 13.55 -10.89 21.76
N LYS A 718 14.75 -10.61 22.26
CA LYS A 718 15.37 -11.47 23.27
C LYS A 718 14.50 -11.54 24.52
N SER A 719 14.61 -12.65 25.28
CA SER A 719 13.80 -12.89 26.48
C SER A 719 13.87 -11.74 27.50
N ASP A 720 15.04 -11.12 27.63
CA ASP A 720 15.33 -9.98 28.52
C ASP A 720 15.06 -8.59 27.91
N SER A 721 14.76 -8.53 26.61
CA SER A 721 14.66 -7.31 25.80
C SER A 721 15.97 -6.51 25.74
N SER A 722 17.12 -7.18 25.67
CA SER A 722 18.43 -6.55 25.42
C SER A 722 18.73 -6.32 23.93
N ALA A 723 18.08 -7.08 23.04
CA ALA A 723 18.20 -6.94 21.59
C ALA A 723 16.90 -7.35 20.90
N LEU A 724 16.71 -6.86 19.67
CA LEU A 724 15.82 -7.46 18.68
C LEU A 724 16.63 -8.46 17.87
N ARG A 725 16.12 -9.69 17.71
CA ARG A 725 16.73 -10.74 16.91
C ARG A 725 15.97 -10.91 15.61
N ILE A 726 16.72 -10.86 14.51
CA ILE A 726 16.22 -10.98 13.15
C ILE A 726 16.70 -12.32 12.58
N TYR A 727 15.74 -13.12 12.11
CA TYR A 727 16.01 -14.37 11.39
C TYR A 727 15.61 -14.22 9.93
N THR A 728 16.49 -14.65 9.04
CA THR A 728 16.27 -14.75 7.59
C THR A 728 16.49 -16.20 7.15
N ASN A 729 15.90 -16.61 6.03
CA ASN A 729 16.05 -17.97 5.52
C ASN A 729 17.28 -18.08 4.61
N THR A 730 18.06 -19.15 4.75
CA THR A 730 19.30 -19.38 4.00
C THR A 730 19.20 -20.51 2.97
N GLU A 731 18.00 -21.04 2.71
CA GLU A 731 17.79 -21.99 1.61
C GLU A 731 17.88 -21.23 0.27
N LYS A 732 18.59 -21.79 -0.70
CA LYS A 732 18.72 -21.17 -2.03
C LYS A 732 17.36 -21.19 -2.75
N SER A 733 16.89 -20.02 -3.18
CA SER A 733 15.76 -19.89 -4.10
C SER A 733 16.22 -19.79 -5.55
N ASN A 734 15.45 -20.40 -6.46
CA ASN A 734 15.60 -20.20 -7.92
C ASN A 734 14.53 -19.26 -8.47
N GLN A 735 13.79 -18.58 -7.60
CA GLN A 735 12.76 -17.61 -7.96
C GLN A 735 13.29 -16.18 -7.84
N LYS A 736 12.76 -15.29 -8.67
CA LYS A 736 12.85 -13.85 -8.46
C LYS A 736 11.48 -13.24 -8.27
N LEU A 737 11.41 -12.41 -7.25
CA LEU A 737 10.33 -11.50 -6.97
C LEU A 737 10.98 -10.19 -6.52
N PHE A 738 10.37 -9.05 -6.84
CA PHE A 738 10.84 -7.77 -6.31
C PHE A 738 10.59 -7.73 -4.80
N THR A 739 11.32 -6.90 -4.07
CA THR A 739 11.10 -6.75 -2.61
C THR A 739 9.64 -6.43 -2.32
N LEU A 740 9.02 -7.16 -1.40
CA LEU A 740 7.61 -6.98 -1.04
C LEU A 740 7.34 -5.58 -0.49
N MET A 741 8.36 -4.89 0.02
CA MET A 741 8.25 -3.50 0.46
C MET A 741 8.01 -2.49 -0.67
N HIS A 742 8.16 -2.90 -1.94
CA HIS A 742 7.74 -2.11 -3.09
C HIS A 742 6.34 -2.51 -3.62
N ASP A 743 5.66 -3.48 -3.01
CA ASP A 743 4.23 -3.72 -3.24
C ASP A 743 3.44 -2.84 -2.24
N THR A 744 2.66 -1.89 -2.73
CA THR A 744 2.05 -0.88 -1.85
C THR A 744 0.97 -1.47 -0.92
N GLN A 745 0.30 -2.58 -1.27
CA GLN A 745 -0.62 -3.24 -0.33
C GLN A 745 0.16 -3.91 0.80
N TYR A 746 1.24 -4.62 0.48
CA TYR A 746 2.09 -5.22 1.49
C TYR A 746 2.74 -4.15 2.38
N ARG A 747 3.31 -3.08 1.79
CA ARG A 747 4.00 -2.00 2.51
C ARG A 747 3.07 -1.19 3.43
N THR A 748 1.84 -0.90 2.99
CA THR A 748 0.82 -0.31 3.87
C THR A 748 0.41 -1.28 4.97
N GLY A 749 0.31 -2.58 4.64
CA GLY A 749 0.28 -3.71 5.57
C GLY A 749 1.26 -3.58 6.73
N ILE A 750 2.54 -3.49 6.40
CA ILE A 750 3.63 -3.36 7.38
C ILE A 750 3.47 -2.12 8.27
N ALA A 751 2.96 -1.01 7.71
CA ALA A 751 2.71 0.20 8.48
C ALA A 751 1.65 -0.02 9.59
N TRP A 752 0.57 -0.75 9.28
CA TRP A 752 -0.51 -1.00 10.24
C TRP A 752 -0.38 -2.30 11.03
N GLN A 753 0.63 -3.15 10.77
CA GLN A 753 0.82 -4.44 11.47
C GLN A 753 0.86 -4.30 13.00
N ASN A 754 1.28 -3.15 13.53
CA ASN A 754 1.30 -2.85 14.98
C ASN A 754 -0.08 -2.57 15.60
N ASN A 755 -1.13 -2.47 14.80
CA ASN A 755 -2.46 -2.14 15.27
C ASN A 755 -3.00 -3.20 16.23
N CYS A 756 -3.49 -2.77 17.39
CA CYS A 756 -4.37 -3.53 18.28
C CYS A 756 -4.05 -5.04 18.35
N TYR A 757 -4.74 -5.86 17.55
CA TYR A 757 -4.41 -7.26 17.34
C TYR A 757 -3.76 -7.43 15.97
N ASN A 758 -2.43 -7.47 15.97
CA ASN A 758 -1.57 -7.51 14.78
C ASN A 758 -2.05 -8.60 13.81
N GLN A 759 -2.27 -8.25 12.54
CA GLN A 759 -2.64 -9.19 11.47
C GLN A 759 -1.51 -9.30 10.44
N PRO A 760 -1.37 -10.44 9.75
CA PRO A 760 -0.40 -10.59 8.66
C PRO A 760 -0.76 -9.71 7.46
N CYS A 761 0.25 -9.44 6.63
CA CYS A 761 0.18 -8.57 5.47
C CYS A 761 0.22 -9.38 4.17
N TYR A 762 -0.40 -8.88 3.11
CA TYR A 762 -0.52 -9.56 1.82
C TYR A 762 -0.21 -8.61 0.68
N PRO A 763 0.42 -9.08 -0.41
CA PRO A 763 0.66 -8.25 -1.60
C PRO A 763 -0.58 -8.14 -2.49
N LYS A 764 -0.51 -7.28 -3.52
CA LYS A 764 -1.57 -7.08 -4.53
C LYS A 764 -1.86 -8.27 -5.44
N PHE A 765 -1.05 -9.32 -5.36
CA PHE A 765 -1.12 -10.48 -6.25
C PHE A 765 -1.27 -11.79 -5.48
N TYR A 766 -1.77 -12.81 -6.15
CA TYR A 766 -1.84 -14.17 -5.62
C TYR A 766 -0.45 -14.71 -5.26
N TYR A 767 -0.21 -14.90 -3.96
CA TYR A 767 1.11 -15.29 -3.46
C TYR A 767 1.15 -16.70 -2.85
N ALA A 768 1.42 -17.68 -3.72
CA ALA A 768 1.43 -19.12 -3.44
C ALA A 768 2.42 -19.89 -4.35
N SER A 769 2.65 -21.17 -4.06
CA SER A 769 3.57 -22.04 -4.81
C SER A 769 3.15 -22.35 -6.25
N ASP A 770 1.88 -22.18 -6.61
CA ASP A 770 1.36 -22.34 -7.98
C ASP A 770 1.01 -21.00 -8.66
N LEU A 771 1.60 -19.89 -8.20
CA LEU A 771 1.42 -18.58 -8.82
C LEU A 771 1.86 -18.59 -10.30
N ASP A 772 1.16 -17.82 -11.14
CA ASP A 772 1.63 -17.51 -12.49
C ASP A 772 2.33 -16.14 -12.49
N SER A 773 3.63 -16.14 -12.72
CA SER A 773 4.47 -14.93 -12.69
C SER A 773 3.99 -13.80 -13.61
N ALA A 774 3.21 -14.12 -14.65
CA ALA A 774 2.59 -13.14 -15.54
C ALA A 774 1.60 -12.21 -14.81
N TYR A 775 1.02 -12.66 -13.69
CA TYR A 775 -0.01 -11.94 -12.93
C TYR A 775 0.50 -11.33 -11.62
N ILE A 776 1.81 -11.40 -11.35
CA ILE A 776 2.43 -10.59 -10.30
C ILE A 776 2.31 -9.10 -10.67
N LEU A 777 2.59 -8.79 -11.94
CA LEU A 777 2.43 -7.46 -12.53
C LEU A 777 1.63 -7.59 -13.84
N PRO A 778 0.28 -7.64 -13.78
CA PRO A 778 -0.56 -7.98 -14.93
C PRO A 778 -0.34 -7.09 -16.16
N HIS A 779 0.06 -5.82 -15.97
CA HIS A 779 0.38 -4.91 -17.08
C HIS A 779 1.54 -5.41 -17.97
N LEU A 780 2.41 -6.29 -17.46
CA LEU A 780 3.50 -6.89 -18.24
C LEU A 780 2.99 -7.80 -19.37
N THR A 781 1.79 -8.38 -19.25
CA THR A 781 1.23 -9.25 -20.29
C THR A 781 0.77 -8.46 -21.52
N ARG A 782 0.43 -7.17 -21.33
CA ARG A 782 -0.04 -6.28 -22.38
C ARG A 782 0.61 -4.89 -22.33
N LYS A 783 1.95 -4.85 -22.37
CA LYS A 783 2.70 -3.59 -22.51
C LYS A 783 2.33 -2.85 -23.80
N PRO A 784 2.15 -1.52 -23.76
CA PRO A 784 2.09 -0.70 -24.97
C PRO A 784 3.42 -0.76 -25.75
N VAL A 785 3.31 -0.92 -27.07
CA VAL A 785 4.47 -0.92 -27.98
C VAL A 785 4.50 0.38 -28.78
N PHE A 786 5.65 1.03 -28.80
CA PHE A 786 5.94 2.23 -29.57
C PHE A 786 6.75 1.85 -30.81
N TYR A 787 6.09 1.80 -31.96
CA TYR A 787 6.73 1.55 -33.25
C TYR A 787 7.22 2.88 -33.84
N LEU A 788 8.54 3.05 -33.93
CA LEU A 788 9.14 4.26 -34.49
C LEU A 788 9.45 4.04 -35.97
N ILE A 789 8.89 4.87 -36.85
CA ILE A 789 9.22 4.87 -38.29
C ILE A 789 9.74 6.25 -38.71
N GLY A 790 10.75 6.23 -39.59
CA GLY A 790 11.32 7.45 -40.13
C GLY A 790 12.71 7.23 -40.72
N ASP A 791 13.57 8.23 -40.54
CA ASP A 791 14.86 8.33 -41.20
C ASP A 791 16.06 8.16 -40.25
N SER A 792 17.24 8.58 -40.70
CA SER A 792 18.51 8.45 -39.99
C SER A 792 18.57 9.20 -38.66
N THR A 793 17.71 10.19 -38.43
CA THR A 793 17.67 10.97 -37.18
C THR A 793 16.95 10.23 -36.05
N ILE A 794 16.29 9.12 -36.36
CA ILE A 794 15.51 8.28 -35.43
C ILE A 794 16.16 6.91 -35.24
N GLN A 795 16.73 6.35 -36.31
CA GLN A 795 17.34 5.02 -36.37
C GLN A 795 18.27 4.77 -35.16
N SER A 796 18.25 3.54 -34.64
CA SER A 796 19.26 3.09 -33.68
C SER A 796 20.52 2.64 -34.40
N TYR A 797 21.69 2.89 -33.82
CA TYR A 797 22.98 2.56 -34.41
C TYR A 797 23.81 1.73 -33.44
N GLU A 798 24.68 0.88 -33.98
CA GLU A 798 25.71 0.22 -33.18
C GLU A 798 26.80 1.22 -32.78
N ASP A 799 27.37 1.08 -31.58
CA ASP A 799 28.30 2.05 -30.97
C ASP A 799 29.56 2.35 -31.81
N CYS A 800 29.86 1.57 -32.84
CA CYS A 800 31.01 1.78 -33.71
C CYS A 800 30.84 2.92 -34.73
N GLU A 801 29.62 3.45 -34.93
CA GLU A 801 29.34 4.43 -35.99
C GLU A 801 29.45 5.90 -35.53
N ASN A 802 29.57 6.16 -34.22
CA ASN A 802 29.64 7.53 -33.65
C ASN A 802 28.47 8.44 -34.06
N GLN A 803 27.36 7.88 -34.55
CA GLN A 803 26.13 8.55 -34.98
C GLN A 803 24.95 7.87 -34.28
N TYR A 804 23.96 8.65 -33.86
CA TYR A 804 22.82 8.13 -33.11
C TYR A 804 21.51 8.77 -33.59
N GLY A 805 20.40 8.04 -33.50
CA GLY A 805 19.06 8.59 -33.64
C GLY A 805 18.37 8.71 -32.29
N TRP A 806 17.44 9.65 -32.15
CA TRP A 806 16.75 9.88 -30.89
C TRP A 806 15.93 8.66 -30.43
N GLY A 807 15.48 7.81 -31.36
CA GLY A 807 14.71 6.60 -31.06
C GLY A 807 15.47 5.57 -30.23
N GLN A 808 16.81 5.63 -30.20
CA GLN A 808 17.67 4.79 -29.36
C GLN A 808 17.59 5.14 -27.87
N PHE A 809 17.28 6.39 -27.53
CA PHE A 809 17.22 6.87 -26.14
C PHE A 809 15.79 7.11 -25.66
N PHE A 810 14.80 7.06 -26.55
CA PHE A 810 13.42 7.42 -26.27
C PHE A 810 12.82 6.68 -25.06
N LEU A 811 13.00 5.36 -24.96
CA LEU A 811 12.42 4.58 -23.85
C LEU A 811 12.98 5.01 -22.49
N GLY A 812 14.29 5.23 -22.39
CA GLY A 812 14.94 5.69 -21.16
C GLY A 812 14.49 7.09 -20.74
N CYS A 813 14.23 7.98 -21.70
CA CYS A 813 13.66 9.30 -21.43
C CYS A 813 12.17 9.24 -21.06
N LEU A 814 11.40 8.32 -21.66
CA LEU A 814 9.97 8.14 -21.39
C LEU A 814 9.70 7.54 -20.01
N ASN A 815 10.54 6.61 -19.56
CA ASN A 815 10.42 5.95 -18.26
C ASN A 815 11.73 6.06 -17.49
N ASN A 816 12.11 7.28 -17.15
CA ASN A 816 13.33 7.53 -16.38
C ASN A 816 13.33 6.73 -15.06
N GLY A 817 14.48 6.14 -14.71
CA GLY A 817 14.65 5.32 -13.51
C GLY A 817 14.29 3.83 -13.66
N TYR A 818 13.70 3.41 -14.79
CA TYR A 818 13.42 2.01 -15.06
C TYR A 818 14.58 1.33 -15.81
N SER A 819 14.91 0.12 -15.39
CA SER A 819 15.85 -0.73 -16.13
C SER A 819 15.28 -1.13 -17.48
N GLN A 820 16.13 -1.12 -18.50
CA GLN A 820 15.74 -1.50 -19.86
C GLN A 820 16.72 -2.51 -20.46
N LYS A 821 16.19 -3.41 -21.28
CA LYS A 821 16.96 -4.38 -22.06
C LYS A 821 16.83 -4.05 -23.54
N MET A 822 17.95 -4.15 -24.25
CA MET A 822 18.02 -4.01 -25.70
C MET A 822 18.14 -5.37 -26.37
N PHE A 823 17.42 -5.55 -27.47
CA PHE A 823 17.52 -6.69 -28.38
C PHE A 823 17.77 -6.16 -29.80
N CYS A 824 18.77 -6.71 -30.49
CA CYS A 824 19.03 -6.40 -31.90
C CYS A 824 18.73 -7.64 -32.74
N THR A 825 18.00 -7.46 -33.84
CA THR A 825 17.78 -8.52 -34.83
C THR A 825 18.66 -8.30 -36.05
N GLU A 826 19.55 -9.25 -36.34
CA GLU A 826 20.47 -9.16 -37.49
C GLU A 826 19.74 -9.09 -38.84
N GLN A 827 18.48 -9.52 -38.90
CA GLN A 827 17.78 -9.72 -40.17
C GLN A 827 17.13 -8.47 -40.77
N ASN A 828 16.93 -7.36 -40.03
CA ASN A 828 16.24 -6.17 -40.58
C ASN A 828 16.69 -4.82 -39.97
N HIS A 829 17.78 -4.78 -39.20
CA HIS A 829 18.24 -3.55 -38.52
C HIS A 829 17.17 -2.93 -37.60
N VAL A 830 16.35 -3.78 -36.97
CA VAL A 830 15.33 -3.40 -35.99
C VAL A 830 15.88 -3.60 -34.59
N PHE A 831 15.82 -2.53 -33.80
CA PHE A 831 16.21 -2.54 -32.39
C PHE A 831 14.96 -2.48 -31.51
N ARG A 832 14.89 -3.40 -30.55
CA ARG A 832 13.82 -3.45 -29.56
C ARG A 832 14.39 -3.10 -28.19
N TYR A 833 13.79 -2.11 -27.55
CA TYR A 833 14.08 -1.71 -26.17
C TYR A 833 12.85 -2.04 -25.32
N GLU A 834 13.07 -2.61 -24.14
CA GLU A 834 11.99 -3.05 -23.28
C GLU A 834 12.32 -2.80 -21.81
N ASN A 835 11.39 -2.18 -21.09
CA ASN A 835 11.42 -2.05 -19.65
C ASN A 835 10.11 -2.57 -19.04
N GLN A 836 9.87 -2.33 -17.75
CA GLN A 836 8.66 -2.75 -17.06
C GLN A 836 7.36 -2.22 -17.72
N ARG A 837 7.35 -0.96 -18.15
CA ARG A 837 6.11 -0.28 -18.58
C ARG A 837 5.85 -0.44 -20.07
N ASN A 838 6.87 -0.24 -20.88
CA ASN A 838 6.73 -0.03 -22.32
C ASN A 838 7.80 -0.77 -23.13
N VAL A 839 7.49 -0.93 -24.41
CA VAL A 839 8.39 -1.48 -25.42
C VAL A 839 8.55 -0.43 -26.52
N VAL A 840 9.78 -0.18 -26.97
CA VAL A 840 10.06 0.59 -28.18
C VAL A 840 10.62 -0.35 -29.23
N GLU A 841 9.98 -0.44 -30.39
CA GLU A 841 10.57 -1.05 -31.58
C GLU A 841 10.93 0.03 -32.59
N ASN A 842 12.22 0.22 -32.80
CA ASN A 842 12.74 1.21 -33.71
C ASN A 842 12.92 0.59 -35.10
N HIS A 843 11.96 0.87 -35.98
CA HIS A 843 11.94 0.44 -37.39
C HIS A 843 12.41 1.56 -38.33
N ALA A 844 12.92 2.68 -37.81
CA ALA A 844 13.40 3.77 -38.65
C ALA A 844 14.68 3.37 -39.41
N LEU A 845 14.76 3.80 -40.66
CA LEU A 845 15.82 3.39 -41.59
C LEU A 845 16.47 4.60 -42.26
N ALA A 846 17.78 4.65 -42.20
CA ALA A 846 18.60 5.72 -42.75
C ALA A 846 18.37 5.88 -44.26
N GLY A 847 18.27 7.14 -44.69
CA GLY A 847 18.06 7.48 -46.10
C GLY A 847 16.66 7.13 -46.65
N ARG A 848 15.66 6.90 -45.80
CA ARG A 848 14.26 6.76 -46.21
C ARG A 848 13.49 8.07 -46.10
N SER A 849 12.57 8.25 -47.03
CA SER A 849 11.57 9.33 -47.08
C SER A 849 10.17 8.74 -46.86
N SER A 850 9.15 9.57 -46.67
CA SER A 850 7.77 9.11 -46.47
C SER A 850 7.25 8.29 -47.66
N ARG A 851 7.76 8.53 -48.88
CA ARG A 851 7.44 7.70 -50.05
C ARG A 851 8.26 6.42 -50.09
N SER A 852 9.59 6.54 -50.04
CA SER A 852 10.47 5.37 -50.23
C SER A 852 10.35 4.34 -49.10
N TYR A 853 10.01 4.76 -47.88
CA TYR A 853 9.73 3.83 -46.79
C TYR A 853 8.49 2.97 -47.08
N TYR A 854 7.41 3.60 -47.57
CA TYR A 854 6.17 2.91 -47.91
C TYR A 854 6.32 2.01 -49.14
N GLU A 855 6.89 2.53 -50.24
CA GLU A 855 7.01 1.80 -51.52
C GLU A 855 7.95 0.59 -51.44
N GLN A 856 8.88 0.59 -50.49
CA GLN A 856 9.79 -0.53 -50.23
C GLN A 856 9.25 -1.52 -49.20
N ASP A 857 7.95 -1.42 -48.85
CA ASP A 857 7.26 -2.37 -47.97
C ASP A 857 7.77 -2.44 -46.51
N HIS A 858 8.57 -1.47 -46.05
CA HIS A 858 9.08 -1.46 -44.67
C HIS A 858 7.95 -1.37 -43.62
N LEU A 859 6.82 -0.73 -43.94
CA LEU A 859 5.66 -0.68 -43.06
C LEU A 859 4.99 -2.05 -42.88
N LYS A 860 5.07 -2.94 -43.87
CA LYS A 860 4.43 -4.27 -43.80
C LYS A 860 5.03 -5.14 -42.70
N VAL A 861 6.31 -4.94 -42.37
CA VAL A 861 7.02 -5.68 -41.32
C VAL A 861 6.34 -5.54 -39.96
N ILE A 862 5.70 -4.40 -39.71
CA ILE A 862 4.97 -4.10 -38.47
C ILE A 862 3.54 -4.68 -38.49
N GLY A 863 2.98 -4.92 -39.67
CA GLY A 863 1.54 -5.19 -39.87
C GLY A 863 1.01 -6.47 -39.25
N ASP A 864 1.88 -7.44 -38.97
CA ASP A 864 1.50 -8.72 -38.35
C ASP A 864 1.70 -8.72 -36.82
N ILE A 865 2.35 -7.68 -36.27
CA ILE A 865 2.72 -7.62 -34.84
C ILE A 865 2.08 -6.43 -34.09
N ILE A 866 1.71 -5.36 -34.79
CA ILE A 866 1.01 -4.22 -34.19
C ILE A 866 -0.40 -4.61 -33.74
N ARG A 867 -0.75 -4.21 -32.52
CA ARG A 867 -2.02 -4.51 -31.88
C ARG A 867 -2.77 -3.23 -31.51
N GLU A 868 -4.05 -3.37 -31.19
CA GLU A 868 -4.88 -2.26 -30.72
C GLU A 868 -4.25 -1.57 -29.50
N GLY A 869 -4.20 -0.24 -29.48
CA GLY A 869 -3.60 0.54 -28.39
C GLY A 869 -2.06 0.64 -28.41
N ASP A 870 -1.39 0.00 -29.37
CA ASP A 870 0.02 0.30 -29.67
C ASP A 870 0.14 1.66 -30.39
N PHE A 871 1.31 2.29 -30.36
CA PHE A 871 1.57 3.60 -30.96
C PHE A 871 2.43 3.48 -32.22
N LEU A 872 2.07 4.21 -33.29
CA LEU A 872 2.90 4.34 -34.49
C LEU A 872 3.42 5.79 -34.59
N PHE A 873 4.70 5.99 -34.28
CA PHE A 873 5.38 7.29 -34.37
C PHE A 873 5.91 7.50 -35.79
N ILE A 874 5.46 8.59 -36.42
CA ILE A 874 5.72 8.88 -37.83
C ILE A 874 6.47 10.21 -37.92
N GLN A 875 7.71 10.17 -38.42
CA GLN A 875 8.52 11.37 -38.64
C GLN A 875 9.31 11.25 -39.96
N PHE A 876 9.07 12.20 -40.88
CA PHE A 876 9.74 12.31 -42.18
C PHE A 876 9.95 13.78 -42.56
N GLY A 877 10.79 14.04 -43.56
CA GLY A 877 11.03 15.39 -44.08
C GLY A 877 12.43 15.59 -44.67
N HIS A 878 13.49 15.11 -43.99
CA HIS A 878 14.87 15.36 -44.40
C HIS A 878 15.20 14.79 -45.79
N ASN A 879 14.77 13.54 -46.06
CA ASN A 879 14.99 12.86 -47.34
C ASN A 879 13.91 13.22 -48.40
N ASP A 880 12.74 13.69 -47.95
CA ASP A 880 11.61 14.06 -48.79
C ASP A 880 11.90 15.31 -49.62
N LEU A 881 12.77 16.21 -49.13
CA LEU A 881 13.15 17.44 -49.81
C LEU A 881 14.41 17.31 -50.69
N ASP A 882 15.02 16.11 -50.77
CA ASP A 882 16.23 15.86 -51.56
C ASP A 882 15.93 15.70 -53.07
N LEU A 883 15.93 16.83 -53.78
CA LEU A 883 15.72 16.92 -55.23
C LEU A 883 16.67 16.05 -56.07
N ASN A 884 17.83 15.63 -55.53
CA ASN A 884 18.81 14.83 -56.26
C ASN A 884 18.52 13.32 -56.19
N ARG A 885 17.56 12.90 -55.36
CA ARG A 885 17.18 11.50 -55.16
C ARG A 885 15.72 11.32 -55.57
N SER A 886 15.49 11.07 -56.86
CA SER A 886 14.13 10.94 -57.40
C SER A 886 13.33 9.79 -56.78
N ASP A 887 14.00 8.77 -56.23
CA ASP A 887 13.40 7.68 -55.46
C ASP A 887 12.90 8.13 -54.08
N ARG A 888 13.47 9.19 -53.51
CA ARG A 888 13.13 9.72 -52.17
C ARG A 888 12.29 11.00 -52.20
N TYR A 889 12.55 11.89 -53.14
CA TYR A 889 11.95 13.22 -53.23
C TYR A 889 10.42 13.21 -53.32
N VAL A 890 9.75 13.89 -52.42
CA VAL A 890 8.29 14.08 -52.41
C VAL A 890 7.97 15.56 -52.58
N PRO A 891 7.25 15.97 -53.66
CA PRO A 891 6.76 17.35 -53.78
C PRO A 891 5.92 17.75 -52.56
N ILE A 892 6.02 19.01 -52.13
CA ILE A 892 5.36 19.46 -50.90
C ILE A 892 3.83 19.28 -50.95
N GLU A 893 3.24 19.45 -52.14
CA GLU A 893 1.83 19.24 -52.42
C GLU A 893 1.36 17.78 -52.28
N GLU A 894 2.27 16.81 -52.42
CA GLU A 894 2.00 15.36 -52.27
C GLU A 894 2.39 14.84 -50.88
N PHE A 895 3.10 15.64 -50.08
CA PHE A 895 3.69 15.18 -48.82
C PHE A 895 2.62 14.72 -47.82
N THR A 896 1.53 15.48 -47.66
CA THR A 896 0.45 15.08 -46.75
C THR A 896 -0.26 13.80 -47.20
N ASP A 897 -0.33 13.53 -48.50
CA ASP A 897 -0.92 12.30 -49.04
C ASP A 897 -0.05 11.08 -48.68
N THR A 898 1.27 11.24 -48.66
CA THR A 898 2.18 10.17 -48.18
C THR A 898 2.00 9.91 -46.68
N LEU A 899 1.92 10.95 -45.85
CA LEU A 899 1.70 10.82 -44.41
C LEU A 899 0.35 10.17 -44.09
N LYS A 900 -0.69 10.52 -44.85
CA LYS A 900 -2.04 9.96 -44.71
C LYS A 900 -2.05 8.44 -44.80
N ARG A 901 -1.22 7.83 -45.66
CA ARG A 901 -1.13 6.37 -45.82
C ARG A 901 -0.75 5.67 -44.52
N TYR A 902 0.18 6.23 -43.76
CA TYR A 902 0.62 5.67 -42.48
C TYR A 902 -0.45 5.82 -41.39
N ILE A 903 -1.11 6.97 -41.36
CA ILE A 903 -2.18 7.26 -40.41
C ILE A 903 -3.39 6.36 -40.63
N ASP A 904 -3.85 6.25 -41.87
CA ASP A 904 -4.98 5.38 -42.21
C ASP A 904 -4.64 3.93 -41.88
N TRP A 905 -3.42 3.50 -42.20
CA TRP A 905 -2.93 2.16 -41.89
C TRP A 905 -2.90 1.88 -40.38
N ALA A 906 -2.43 2.82 -39.56
CA ALA A 906 -2.45 2.68 -38.10
C ALA A 906 -3.89 2.56 -37.56
N LYS A 907 -4.79 3.42 -38.06
CA LYS A 907 -6.21 3.39 -37.69
C LYS A 907 -6.90 2.09 -38.11
N GLU A 908 -6.59 1.55 -39.30
CA GLU A 908 -7.08 0.24 -39.77
C GLU A 908 -6.63 -0.91 -38.85
N LYS A 909 -5.48 -0.75 -38.18
CA LYS A 909 -4.94 -1.69 -37.19
C LYS A 909 -5.39 -1.40 -35.76
N ASN A 910 -6.25 -0.40 -35.54
CA ASN A 910 -6.65 0.12 -34.24
C ASN A 910 -5.46 0.60 -33.36
N ALA A 911 -4.34 0.94 -33.99
CA ALA A 911 -3.20 1.58 -33.34
C ALA A 911 -3.36 3.10 -33.32
N ILE A 912 -2.64 3.77 -32.43
CA ILE A 912 -2.68 5.22 -32.24
C ILE A 912 -1.57 5.86 -33.10
N PRO A 913 -1.90 6.56 -34.20
CA PRO A 913 -0.89 7.29 -34.96
C PRO A 913 -0.41 8.52 -34.17
N VAL A 914 0.91 8.70 -34.10
CA VAL A 914 1.57 9.86 -33.51
C VAL A 914 2.40 10.53 -34.59
N LEU A 915 2.03 11.74 -34.99
CA LEU A 915 2.72 12.46 -36.05
C LEU A 915 3.68 13.49 -35.45
N LEU A 916 4.92 13.52 -35.93
CA LEU A 916 5.94 14.44 -35.44
C LEU A 916 6.47 15.29 -36.59
N THR A 917 6.77 16.55 -36.30
CA THR A 917 7.67 17.31 -37.19
C THR A 917 9.09 16.76 -37.06
N THR A 918 9.88 16.82 -38.13
CA THR A 918 11.23 16.25 -38.09
C THR A 918 12.22 17.17 -37.39
N THR A 919 13.37 16.62 -36.99
CA THR A 919 14.46 17.38 -36.37
C THR A 919 14.90 18.55 -37.25
N ILE A 920 15.48 19.59 -36.66
CA ILE A 920 16.00 20.73 -37.43
C ILE A 920 17.50 20.53 -37.68
N PRO A 921 18.08 21.06 -38.78
CA PRO A 921 19.53 21.02 -38.98
C PRO A 921 20.26 21.87 -37.93
N GLY A 922 21.51 21.50 -37.62
CA GLY A 922 22.42 22.18 -36.69
C GLY A 922 22.91 23.54 -37.21
N THR A 923 21.99 24.46 -37.48
CA THR A 923 22.28 25.79 -38.00
C THR A 923 22.01 26.87 -36.95
N ASN A 924 22.86 27.90 -36.91
CA ASN A 924 22.54 29.10 -36.16
C ASN A 924 21.46 29.88 -36.93
N LEU A 925 20.22 29.86 -36.43
CA LEU A 925 19.08 30.54 -37.07
C LEU A 925 19.24 32.08 -37.16
N LYS A 926 20.26 32.65 -36.51
CA LYS A 926 20.65 34.06 -36.64
C LYS A 926 21.47 34.34 -37.90
N ASP A 927 22.13 33.33 -38.48
CA ASP A 927 22.90 33.45 -39.73
C ASP A 927 22.04 33.10 -40.95
N ARG A 928 21.36 34.13 -41.47
CA ARG A 928 20.39 34.01 -42.56
C ARG A 928 21.00 33.78 -43.95
N ASN A 929 22.33 33.79 -44.08
CA ASN A 929 23.02 33.70 -45.37
C ASN A 929 23.66 32.32 -45.61
N SER A 930 23.53 31.37 -44.68
CA SER A 930 24.10 30.03 -44.84
C SER A 930 23.23 29.10 -45.71
N ASP A 931 23.87 28.17 -46.42
CA ASP A 931 23.17 27.13 -47.18
C ASP A 931 22.29 26.25 -46.27
N LEU A 932 22.75 26.03 -45.03
CA LEU A 932 21.99 25.32 -43.99
C LEU A 932 20.74 26.10 -43.56
N PHE A 933 20.76 27.43 -43.52
CA PHE A 933 19.57 28.24 -43.28
C PHE A 933 18.55 28.10 -44.42
N ASN A 934 19.00 28.07 -45.67
CA ASN A 934 18.13 27.82 -46.82
C ASN A 934 17.55 26.40 -46.82
N TYR A 935 18.34 25.40 -46.42
CA TYR A 935 17.87 24.04 -46.19
C TYR A 935 16.80 24.00 -45.09
N HIS A 936 17.06 24.62 -43.93
CA HIS A 936 16.11 24.73 -42.83
C HIS A 936 14.80 25.39 -43.27
N LYS A 937 14.86 26.46 -44.07
CA LYS A 937 13.66 27.13 -44.60
C LYS A 937 12.80 26.19 -45.47
N ARG A 938 13.44 25.36 -46.31
CA ARG A 938 12.71 24.35 -47.10
C ARG A 938 12.11 23.28 -46.21
N LEU A 939 12.88 22.73 -45.27
CA LEU A 939 12.40 21.74 -44.31
C LEU A 939 11.24 22.27 -43.46
N LYS A 940 11.28 23.55 -43.10
CA LYS A 940 10.20 24.23 -42.38
C LYS A 940 8.87 24.14 -43.14
N HIS A 941 8.86 24.23 -44.47
CA HIS A 941 7.61 24.05 -45.24
C HIS A 941 7.01 22.64 -45.06
N TYR A 942 7.84 21.59 -45.05
CA TYR A 942 7.36 20.22 -44.76
C TYR A 942 6.85 20.10 -43.32
N ASN A 943 7.53 20.70 -42.35
CA ASN A 943 7.08 20.73 -40.96
C ASN A 943 5.77 21.51 -40.77
N ASP A 944 5.63 22.66 -41.43
CA ASP A 944 4.40 23.47 -41.40
C ASP A 944 3.20 22.70 -42.00
N GLU A 945 3.42 21.97 -43.10
CA GLU A 945 2.40 21.10 -43.69
C GLU A 945 2.07 19.90 -42.79
N THR A 946 3.06 19.33 -42.10
CA THR A 946 2.85 18.28 -41.10
C THR A 946 1.96 18.77 -39.96
N THR A 947 2.27 19.94 -39.39
CA THR A 947 1.47 20.58 -38.33
C THR A 947 0.04 20.84 -38.79
N ARG A 948 -0.12 21.46 -39.96
CA ARG A 948 -1.44 21.76 -40.55
C ARG A 948 -2.24 20.48 -40.76
N PHE A 949 -1.60 19.44 -41.28
CA PHE A 949 -2.24 18.16 -41.54
C PHE A 949 -2.66 17.45 -40.25
N ALA A 950 -1.80 17.44 -39.23
CA ALA A 950 -2.11 16.83 -37.93
C ALA A 950 -3.33 17.48 -37.28
N GLN A 951 -3.39 18.82 -37.30
CA GLN A 951 -4.55 19.59 -36.83
C GLN A 951 -5.81 19.29 -37.63
N MET A 952 -5.71 19.22 -38.97
CA MET A 952 -6.84 18.89 -39.83
C MET A 952 -7.39 17.48 -39.61
N GLN A 953 -6.54 16.52 -39.29
CA GLN A 953 -6.93 15.13 -39.07
C GLN A 953 -7.27 14.81 -37.60
N ASN A 954 -7.09 15.77 -36.69
CA ASN A 954 -7.22 15.60 -35.24
C ASN A 954 -6.44 14.39 -34.70
N ILE A 955 -5.13 14.38 -34.95
CA ILE A 955 -4.21 13.29 -34.58
C ILE A 955 -3.25 13.77 -33.49
N LEU A 956 -2.82 12.86 -32.62
CA LEU A 956 -1.76 13.12 -31.64
C LEU A 956 -0.51 13.65 -32.34
N PHE A 957 -0.08 14.86 -31.98
CA PHE A 957 0.94 15.60 -32.72
C PHE A 957 2.02 16.15 -31.80
N LEU A 958 3.29 15.94 -32.17
CA LEU A 958 4.44 16.44 -31.42
C LEU A 958 5.19 17.53 -32.25
N PRO A 959 5.17 18.81 -31.84
CA PRO A 959 5.80 19.93 -32.56
C PRO A 959 7.32 20.01 -32.35
N VAL A 960 8.04 18.90 -32.52
CA VAL A 960 9.48 18.76 -32.27
C VAL A 960 10.32 19.89 -32.88
N SER A 961 10.09 20.22 -34.15
CA SER A 961 10.88 21.23 -34.87
C SER A 961 10.74 22.63 -34.30
N GLU A 962 9.53 23.01 -33.87
CA GLU A 962 9.24 24.33 -33.31
C GLU A 962 9.87 24.47 -31.92
N VAL A 963 9.69 23.46 -31.07
CA VAL A 963 10.23 23.45 -29.71
C VAL A 963 11.75 23.44 -29.73
N ALA A 964 12.36 22.63 -30.62
CA ALA A 964 13.81 22.62 -30.80
C ALA A 964 14.34 23.97 -31.35
N ALA A 965 13.63 24.59 -32.31
CA ALA A 965 14.02 25.91 -32.82
C ALA A 965 13.98 26.99 -31.73
N ASN A 966 12.96 26.97 -30.86
CA ASN A 966 12.85 27.89 -29.73
C ASN A 966 13.99 27.70 -28.72
N HIS A 967 14.38 26.45 -28.44
CA HIS A 967 15.53 26.15 -27.61
C HIS A 967 16.83 26.69 -28.23
N PHE A 968 17.07 26.41 -29.51
CA PHE A 968 18.32 26.78 -30.19
C PHE A 968 18.51 28.29 -30.34
N GLN A 969 17.44 29.10 -30.38
CA GLN A 969 17.54 30.57 -30.39
C GLN A 969 18.30 31.13 -29.17
N GLN A 970 18.29 30.38 -28.06
CA GLN A 970 18.91 30.74 -26.79
C GLN A 970 20.37 30.26 -26.69
N LEU A 971 20.83 29.42 -27.61
CA LEU A 971 22.17 28.82 -27.60
C LEU A 971 23.16 29.56 -28.52
N SER A 972 24.46 29.35 -28.27
CA SER A 972 25.52 29.74 -29.21
C SER A 972 25.64 28.73 -30.35
N ALA A 973 26.21 29.14 -31.48
CA ALA A 973 26.44 28.24 -32.62
C ALA A 973 27.26 26.99 -32.24
N GLU A 974 28.27 27.15 -31.39
CA GLU A 974 29.11 26.06 -30.89
C GLU A 974 28.30 25.03 -30.09
N LYS A 975 27.37 25.48 -29.24
CA LYS A 975 26.50 24.59 -28.47
C LYS A 975 25.50 23.85 -29.36
N ILE A 976 24.96 24.52 -30.38
CA ILE A 976 24.08 23.88 -31.37
C ILE A 976 24.87 22.81 -32.14
N GLN A 977 26.08 23.12 -32.59
CA GLN A 977 26.90 22.20 -33.37
C GLN A 977 27.27 20.93 -32.58
N ALA A 978 27.40 21.00 -31.26
CA ALA A 978 27.68 19.83 -30.41
C ALA A 978 26.59 18.74 -30.47
N PHE A 979 25.37 19.08 -30.88
CA PHE A 979 24.28 18.12 -31.06
C PHE A 979 24.35 17.35 -32.39
N TYR A 980 25.18 17.78 -33.34
CA TYR A 980 25.18 17.24 -34.70
C TYR A 980 26.55 16.74 -35.13
N GLN A 981 26.55 15.79 -36.05
CA GLN A 981 27.70 15.40 -36.83
C GLN A 981 28.14 16.55 -37.75
N ASN A 982 29.26 16.37 -38.43
CA ASN A 982 29.84 17.39 -39.32
C ASN A 982 28.91 17.80 -40.48
N ASP A 983 27.90 17.00 -40.82
CA ASP A 983 26.91 17.33 -41.85
C ASP A 983 25.74 18.19 -41.36
N ALA A 984 25.71 18.51 -40.06
CA ALA A 984 24.67 19.31 -39.41
C ALA A 984 23.24 18.75 -39.57
N ILE A 985 23.09 17.46 -39.86
CA ILE A 985 21.79 16.77 -39.95
C ILE A 985 21.75 15.59 -38.98
N HIS A 986 22.76 14.72 -39.03
CA HIS A 986 22.82 13.55 -38.17
C HIS A 986 23.23 13.94 -36.75
N LEU A 987 22.78 13.18 -35.76
CA LEU A 987 22.94 13.55 -34.36
C LEU A 987 24.18 12.90 -33.75
N THR A 988 24.80 13.62 -32.81
CA THR A 988 25.69 13.03 -31.81
C THR A 988 24.86 12.36 -30.71
N THR A 989 25.48 11.63 -29.78
CA THR A 989 24.81 11.13 -28.57
C THR A 989 24.07 12.24 -27.82
N ALA A 990 24.70 13.41 -27.69
CA ALA A 990 24.09 14.56 -27.01
C ALA A 990 22.87 15.09 -27.76
N GLY A 991 22.90 15.14 -29.11
CA GLY A 991 21.75 15.56 -29.90
C GLY A 991 20.61 14.55 -29.86
N ALA A 992 20.93 13.26 -29.96
CA ALA A 992 19.95 12.19 -29.88
C ALA A 992 19.24 12.14 -28.52
N LEU A 993 19.98 12.29 -27.42
CA LEU A 993 19.42 12.42 -26.07
C LEU A 993 18.53 13.67 -25.93
N PHE A 994 19.00 14.84 -26.38
CA PHE A 994 18.21 16.08 -26.35
C PHE A 994 16.84 15.91 -27.05
N TYR A 995 16.85 15.34 -28.26
CA TYR A 995 15.61 15.11 -28.99
C TYR A 995 14.74 14.04 -28.34
N ALA A 996 15.32 12.98 -27.78
CA ALA A 996 14.57 11.94 -27.07
C ALA A 996 13.87 12.49 -25.82
N GLU A 997 14.56 13.29 -25.00
CA GLU A 997 13.99 13.96 -23.83
C GLU A 997 12.85 14.91 -24.22
N LEU A 998 13.08 15.74 -25.24
CA LEU A 998 12.09 16.66 -25.76
C LEU A 998 10.83 15.90 -26.26
N ILE A 999 11.01 14.83 -27.04
CA ILE A 999 9.91 14.05 -27.61
C ILE A 999 9.15 13.29 -26.52
N ALA A 1000 9.84 12.69 -25.55
CA ALA A 1000 9.22 12.04 -24.40
C ALA A 1000 8.35 13.03 -23.60
N GLY A 1001 8.88 14.22 -23.30
CA GLY A 1001 8.12 15.28 -22.62
C GLY A 1001 6.88 15.73 -23.39
N LEU A 1002 7.03 15.98 -24.71
CA LEU A 1002 5.90 16.34 -25.56
C LEU A 1002 4.85 15.23 -25.64
N PHE A 1003 5.27 13.97 -25.72
CA PHE A 1003 4.34 12.85 -25.77
C PHE A 1003 3.54 12.72 -24.47
N VAL A 1004 4.20 12.81 -23.31
CA VAL A 1004 3.52 12.73 -22.01
C VAL A 1004 2.48 13.85 -21.87
N GLU A 1005 2.82 15.08 -22.24
CA GLU A 1005 1.91 16.22 -22.21
C GLU A 1005 0.72 16.03 -23.18
N ALA A 1006 1.01 15.68 -24.43
CA ALA A 1006 -0.01 15.54 -25.46
C ALA A 1006 -0.94 14.35 -25.21
N HIS A 1007 -0.40 13.22 -24.72
CA HIS A 1007 -1.19 12.05 -24.36
C HIS A 1007 -2.12 12.34 -23.17
N ARG A 1008 -1.62 13.00 -22.12
CA ARG A 1008 -2.43 13.42 -20.96
C ARG A 1008 -3.61 14.31 -21.39
N ASN A 1009 -3.41 15.25 -22.30
CA ASN A 1009 -4.46 16.14 -22.78
C ASN A 1009 -5.56 15.43 -23.59
N MET A 1010 -5.24 14.32 -24.27
CA MET A 1010 -6.25 13.50 -24.96
C MET A 1010 -7.03 12.58 -24.02
N SER A 1011 -6.47 12.27 -22.84
CA SER A 1011 -7.05 11.38 -21.86
C SER A 1011 -7.91 12.11 -20.80
N ASP A 1012 -8.04 13.44 -20.85
CA ASP A 1012 -8.92 14.21 -19.95
C ASP A 1012 -10.40 14.00 -20.33
N PRO A 1013 -11.24 13.41 -19.45
CA PRO A 1013 -12.66 13.15 -19.73
C PRO A 1013 -13.51 14.41 -20.00
N LYS A 1014 -12.95 15.62 -19.82
CA LYS A 1014 -13.62 16.90 -20.08
C LYS A 1014 -13.52 17.39 -21.54
N GLN A 1015 -12.75 16.71 -22.39
CA GLN A 1015 -12.80 16.86 -23.87
C GLN A 1015 -13.37 15.59 -24.50
#